data_AF-A0A0C2RID0-F1
#
_entry.id   AF-A0A0C2RID0-F1
#
_cell.length_a   1.000
_cell.length_b   1.000
_cell.length_c   1.000
_cell.angle_alpha   90.00
_cell.angle_beta   90.00
_cell.angle_gamma   90.00
#
_symmetry.space_group_name_H-M   'P 1'
#
loop_
_entity.id
_entity.type
_entity.pdbx_description
1 polymer ?
#
loop_
_entity_poly.entity_id
_entity_poly.type
_entity_poly.pdbx_seq_one_letter_code
_entity_poly.pdbx_strand_id
1 'polypeptide(L)'
;MVSRKIEKMTSRNGLLVLQVEHEGKMVPIHSKYDPIKEAERVLDAYKDEIQQYEHVLFYGVGIGYHVKMFFERYPTKLASTYEPIREVSSAADRDIQFPVNYVEHAFVEETPAHMEQHLAVFSRFLHHKVLLIVLPVYEKIAGEQLKAFSLRFKQVMQEKRSNTYVEMNFAKRWTLNALMNLKQVFETPNMLLEENNPFEGKPVVLASAGPSLNEEMDNLRYIKEKGLAYIFAVGSANKALIAQGIYPDAVLTYDPQSHNHTVFQQIIEQNIETIPMIFGSTVGFETVQMYKGPKFNFLTSQDTVTPYFLEKSMVKLNDSTSIAIVTLQLLHELRAGKVILAGQNFAFKNDLYYSKEIARYDKEKKEIVGADLQAKDVIKSHEVEGTLGGNVKTNNPFDRMRHEMEKYIEQYSTLQVINTTKGGATIKGAAYKPLDVLIKDELTERVVDPDWHHYGQTDPSLIAVQKLEKLQRDTRSFLEQYEAIMAHFQKKSASSFDGMNANQIQKWIEQFDELFKKFTKNVMYSIVLRPITRVFFEQLQVETKSIRVMDLTTEKVKRVIQAYSQYLAICQNVYKEIAPVILSSVIPNLLQNDEWKECVSTSGIFHYEKDWTKKPFTRQETAESLPEIYTIGVETKQTGATVKFTFTGTKLRVLGTNHSENPLKLKLTIDGKETTATVRQTINPEQFGSFQRQQLIEMTGLSKKTHDATIEMFSENPHFIFQGIEIGEEERAFHIHEVTDIDELAIGKRIRCHYKGTYNTVGEFTGLGEETGKHLVEASPNPDGDFYLIMVDDVDGEKRLIADRVVQNYISWKEVIFSLRSKNKLNDHFNIGLPTGNQQFYEKTDCERLIVLDEKNKKYNKNNIIWNYDGNSSTWLSEIIWCDIKERVNFVGFRGGNSGTKEKEFNTIYIRSEDTVGSHVGFRPLLRLPGEGILLK
;
A
#
# COMPACT_ATOMS: atom_id res chain seq x y z
N MET A 1 43.04 -16.73 -24.26
CA MET A 1 42.15 -17.77 -24.81
C MET A 1 42.94 -18.61 -25.78
N VAL A 2 42.91 -19.93 -25.60
CA VAL A 2 43.46 -20.85 -26.61
C VAL A 2 42.33 -21.08 -27.61
N SER A 3 42.51 -20.61 -28.85
CA SER A 3 41.56 -20.91 -29.93
C SER A 3 41.51 -22.42 -30.11
N ARG A 4 40.32 -23.02 -30.00
CA ARG A 4 40.17 -24.47 -30.11
C ARG A 4 40.05 -24.85 -31.58
N LYS A 5 40.89 -25.78 -32.05
CA LYS A 5 40.74 -26.33 -33.39
C LYS A 5 39.44 -27.13 -33.49
N ILE A 6 38.65 -26.87 -34.53
CA ILE A 6 37.43 -27.62 -34.86
C ILE A 6 37.60 -28.34 -36.18
N GLU A 7 37.24 -29.63 -36.23
CA GLU A 7 37.21 -30.43 -37.46
C GLU A 7 35.81 -30.99 -37.68
N LYS A 8 35.38 -31.05 -38.95
CA LYS A 8 34.13 -31.70 -39.36
C LYS A 8 34.44 -33.15 -39.74
N MET A 9 33.61 -34.07 -39.28
CA MET A 9 33.66 -35.48 -39.70
C MET A 9 32.25 -36.01 -39.98
N THR A 10 32.16 -37.17 -40.60
CA THR A 10 30.90 -37.88 -40.82
C THR A 10 30.80 -39.06 -39.84
N SER A 11 29.66 -39.21 -39.17
CA SER A 11 29.34 -40.36 -38.34
C SER A 11 29.18 -41.63 -39.20
N ARG A 12 29.16 -42.82 -38.57
CA ARG A 12 28.91 -44.08 -39.27
C ARG A 12 27.57 -44.15 -39.99
N ASN A 13 26.58 -43.35 -39.58
CA ASN A 13 25.27 -43.24 -40.24
C ASN A 13 25.15 -42.04 -41.18
N GLY A 14 26.27 -41.42 -41.60
CA GLY A 14 26.27 -40.39 -42.63
C GLY A 14 25.95 -38.97 -42.15
N LEU A 15 25.82 -38.75 -40.84
CA LEU A 15 25.47 -37.46 -40.24
C LEU A 15 26.72 -36.65 -39.89
N LEU A 16 26.63 -35.32 -39.98
CA LEU A 16 27.73 -34.42 -39.62
C LEU A 16 28.03 -34.51 -38.12
N VAL A 17 29.30 -34.51 -37.76
CA VAL A 17 29.78 -34.43 -36.37
C VAL A 17 30.93 -33.43 -36.31
N LEU A 18 30.90 -32.53 -35.34
CA LEU A 18 32.04 -31.66 -35.03
C LEU A 18 32.96 -32.37 -34.03
N GLN A 19 34.26 -32.16 -34.20
CA GLN A 19 35.26 -32.53 -33.21
C GLN A 19 35.98 -31.27 -32.73
N VAL A 20 36.19 -31.16 -31.43
CA VAL A 20 36.92 -30.06 -30.79
C VAL A 20 38.22 -30.56 -30.20
N GLU A 21 39.29 -29.78 -30.36
CA GLU A 21 40.55 -30.05 -29.66
C GLU A 21 40.40 -29.80 -28.16
N HIS A 22 40.74 -30.82 -27.37
CA HIS A 22 40.77 -30.76 -25.92
C HIS A 22 41.92 -31.65 -25.40
N GLU A 23 42.83 -31.06 -24.60
CA GLU A 23 44.02 -31.73 -24.06
C GLU A 23 44.87 -32.44 -25.15
N GLY A 24 45.03 -31.79 -26.31
CA GLY A 24 45.81 -32.32 -27.45
C GLY A 24 45.14 -33.47 -28.21
N LYS A 25 43.85 -33.75 -27.96
CA LYS A 25 43.06 -34.78 -28.67
C LYS A 25 41.81 -34.18 -29.29
N MET A 26 41.43 -34.67 -30.47
CA MET A 26 40.14 -34.34 -31.08
C MET A 26 39.02 -35.15 -30.40
N VAL A 27 38.11 -34.45 -29.73
CA VAL A 27 36.95 -35.03 -29.03
C VAL A 27 35.69 -34.73 -29.84
N PRO A 28 34.91 -35.73 -30.26
CA PRO A 28 33.67 -35.49 -30.98
C PRO A 28 32.59 -34.90 -30.06
N ILE A 29 31.92 -33.83 -30.50
CA ILE A 29 30.81 -33.16 -29.79
C ILE A 29 29.55 -34.04 -29.77
N HIS A 30 29.36 -34.83 -30.83
CA HIS A 30 28.26 -35.79 -30.95
C HIS A 30 28.77 -37.21 -31.18
N SER A 31 27.93 -38.20 -30.95
CA SER A 31 28.27 -39.61 -31.19
C SER A 31 28.77 -39.87 -32.62
N LYS A 32 30.02 -40.35 -32.75
CA LYS A 32 30.61 -40.78 -34.04
C LYS A 32 29.90 -41.99 -34.68
N TYR A 33 29.06 -42.69 -33.92
CA TYR A 33 28.32 -43.86 -34.39
C TYR A 33 26.94 -43.46 -34.88
N ASP A 34 26.19 -42.74 -34.03
CA ASP A 34 24.80 -42.37 -34.28
C ASP A 34 24.40 -41.17 -33.38
N PRO A 35 24.46 -39.94 -33.90
CA PRO A 35 24.05 -38.73 -33.18
C PRO A 35 22.56 -38.68 -32.78
N ILE A 36 21.68 -39.37 -33.53
CA ILE A 36 20.24 -39.39 -33.24
C ILE A 36 19.94 -40.26 -32.03
N LYS A 37 20.58 -41.43 -31.92
CA LYS A 37 20.49 -42.26 -30.71
C LYS A 37 21.09 -41.60 -29.47
N GLU A 38 22.11 -40.76 -29.64
CA GLU A 38 22.62 -39.93 -28.54
C GLU A 38 21.57 -38.92 -28.09
N ALA A 39 20.98 -38.18 -29.02
CA ALA A 39 19.90 -37.23 -28.74
C ALA A 39 18.73 -37.90 -28.01
N GLU A 40 18.31 -39.08 -28.45
CA GLU A 40 17.26 -39.88 -27.80
C GLU A 40 17.61 -40.21 -26.36
N ARG A 41 18.82 -40.75 -26.09
CA ARG A 41 19.26 -41.07 -24.73
C ARG A 41 19.33 -39.84 -23.83
N VAL A 42 19.77 -38.70 -24.36
CA VAL A 42 19.81 -37.45 -23.61
C VAL A 42 18.40 -37.06 -23.20
N LEU A 43 17.43 -37.04 -24.12
CA LEU A 43 16.05 -36.65 -23.79
C LEU A 43 15.34 -37.67 -22.89
N ASP A 44 15.57 -38.96 -23.11
CA ASP A 44 14.97 -40.03 -22.29
C ASP A 44 15.43 -39.95 -20.83
N ALA A 45 16.67 -39.54 -20.58
CA ALA A 45 17.21 -39.34 -19.23
C ALA A 45 16.48 -38.24 -18.45
N TYR A 46 15.80 -37.31 -19.14
CA TYR A 46 15.05 -36.20 -18.54
C TYR A 46 13.54 -36.29 -18.83
N LYS A 47 13.03 -37.43 -19.30
CA LYS A 47 11.66 -37.53 -19.83
C LYS A 47 10.59 -37.12 -18.80
N ASP A 48 10.77 -37.54 -17.55
CA ASP A 48 9.82 -37.24 -16.47
C ASP A 48 9.96 -35.78 -16.00
N GLU A 49 11.17 -35.23 -15.94
CA GLU A 49 11.37 -33.82 -15.65
C GLU A 49 10.79 -32.94 -16.76
N ILE A 50 11.06 -33.21 -18.04
CA ILE A 50 10.58 -32.38 -19.15
C ILE A 50 9.06 -32.16 -19.10
N GLN A 51 8.29 -33.14 -18.63
CA GLN A 51 6.85 -32.97 -18.44
C GLN A 51 6.50 -31.91 -17.39
N GLN A 52 7.28 -31.81 -16.32
CA GLN A 52 7.07 -30.90 -15.19
C GLN A 52 7.53 -29.46 -15.42
N TYR A 53 8.28 -29.20 -16.49
CA TYR A 53 8.84 -27.89 -16.82
C TYR A 53 8.23 -27.35 -18.12
N GLU A 54 7.97 -26.03 -18.17
CA GLU A 54 7.40 -25.36 -19.36
C GLU A 54 8.49 -24.99 -20.37
N HIS A 55 9.72 -24.79 -19.88
CA HIS A 55 10.84 -24.28 -20.65
C HIS A 55 12.13 -25.05 -20.33
N VAL A 56 12.87 -25.41 -21.36
CA VAL A 56 14.18 -26.09 -21.26
C VAL A 56 15.29 -25.14 -21.71
N LEU A 57 16.39 -25.07 -20.95
CA LEU A 57 17.64 -24.45 -21.38
C LEU A 57 18.65 -25.54 -21.71
N PHE A 58 19.07 -25.61 -22.97
CA PHE A 58 20.12 -26.51 -23.40
C PHE A 58 21.50 -25.87 -23.25
N TYR A 59 22.40 -26.51 -22.49
CA TYR A 59 23.80 -26.11 -22.36
C TYR A 59 24.69 -27.03 -23.20
N GLY A 60 25.33 -26.44 -24.21
CA GLY A 60 26.04 -27.15 -25.27
C GLY A 60 25.08 -27.59 -26.38
N VAL A 61 25.17 -26.95 -27.53
CA VAL A 61 24.26 -27.18 -28.66
C VAL A 61 24.93 -28.09 -29.69
N GLY A 62 26.20 -27.82 -29.99
CA GLY A 62 26.90 -28.48 -31.09
C GLY A 62 26.18 -28.25 -32.41
N ILE A 63 25.81 -29.33 -33.09
CA ILE A 63 25.04 -29.31 -34.34
C ILE A 63 23.52 -29.23 -34.07
N GLY A 64 23.05 -29.55 -32.86
CA GLY A 64 21.65 -29.36 -32.45
C GLY A 64 20.72 -30.57 -32.61
N TYR A 65 21.23 -31.79 -32.77
CA TYR A 65 20.40 -33.02 -32.90
C TYR A 65 19.38 -33.21 -31.77
N HIS A 66 19.80 -32.99 -30.52
CA HIS A 66 18.96 -33.13 -29.34
C HIS A 66 17.92 -32.00 -29.22
N VAL A 67 18.27 -30.78 -29.63
CA VAL A 67 17.32 -29.65 -29.68
C VAL A 67 16.24 -29.90 -30.72
N LYS A 68 16.62 -30.40 -31.91
CA LYS A 68 15.66 -30.75 -32.96
C LYS A 68 14.67 -31.81 -32.47
N MET A 69 15.18 -32.91 -31.93
CA MET A 69 14.36 -34.01 -31.43
C MET A 69 13.45 -33.58 -30.28
N PHE A 70 13.89 -32.63 -29.44
CA PHE A 70 13.05 -32.07 -28.38
C PHE A 70 11.78 -31.43 -28.94
N PHE A 71 11.90 -30.59 -29.98
CA PHE A 71 10.72 -29.97 -30.59
C PHE A 71 9.82 -30.97 -31.33
N GLU A 72 10.37 -32.05 -31.88
CA GLU A 72 9.59 -33.12 -32.49
C GLU A 72 8.77 -33.89 -31.45
N ARG A 73 9.35 -34.17 -30.27
CA ARG A 73 8.68 -34.89 -29.17
C ARG A 73 7.76 -34.01 -28.33
N TYR A 74 8.08 -32.72 -28.18
CA TYR A 74 7.42 -31.78 -27.29
C TYR A 74 7.08 -30.47 -28.01
N PRO A 75 6.19 -30.50 -29.03
CA PRO A 75 5.93 -29.36 -29.91
C PRO A 75 5.30 -28.14 -29.22
N THR A 76 4.81 -28.29 -27.99
CA THR A 76 4.19 -27.22 -27.19
C THR A 76 5.11 -26.62 -26.13
N LYS A 77 6.31 -27.18 -25.91
CA LYS A 77 7.26 -26.72 -24.89
C LYS A 77 8.22 -25.65 -25.45
N LEU A 78 8.66 -24.74 -24.59
CA LEU A 78 9.65 -23.71 -24.95
C LEU A 78 11.07 -24.22 -24.78
N ALA A 79 12.00 -23.75 -25.62
CA ALA A 79 13.43 -23.98 -25.40
C ALA A 79 14.28 -22.73 -25.62
N SER A 80 15.38 -22.64 -24.88
CA SER A 80 16.49 -21.73 -25.13
C SER A 80 17.79 -22.52 -25.21
N THR A 81 18.80 -21.95 -25.84
CA THR A 81 20.09 -22.62 -26.04
C THR A 81 21.26 -21.74 -25.57
N TYR A 82 22.31 -22.38 -25.05
CA TYR A 82 23.54 -21.75 -24.63
C TYR A 82 24.73 -22.57 -25.15
N GLU A 83 25.49 -22.02 -26.10
CA GLU A 83 26.71 -22.63 -26.64
C GLU A 83 27.95 -21.98 -25.99
N PRO A 84 28.66 -22.69 -25.07
CA PRO A 84 29.79 -22.11 -24.34
C PRO A 84 31.09 -22.05 -25.15
N ILE A 85 31.16 -22.66 -26.33
CA ILE A 85 32.36 -22.65 -27.18
C ILE A 85 32.06 -21.98 -28.53
N ARG A 86 32.56 -20.75 -28.70
CA ARG A 86 32.38 -19.95 -29.92
C ARG A 86 32.76 -20.69 -31.20
N GLU A 87 33.88 -21.42 -31.19
CA GLU A 87 34.37 -22.13 -32.38
C GLU A 87 33.40 -23.26 -32.79
N VAL A 88 32.74 -23.91 -31.83
CA VAL A 88 31.71 -24.92 -32.10
C VAL A 88 30.50 -24.28 -32.77
N SER A 89 30.02 -23.15 -32.23
CA SER A 89 28.91 -22.39 -32.85
C SER A 89 29.24 -21.93 -34.27
N SER A 90 30.48 -21.49 -34.50
CA SER A 90 30.95 -21.00 -35.80
C SER A 90 31.11 -22.11 -36.84
N ALA A 91 31.48 -23.32 -36.39
CA ALA A 91 31.73 -24.47 -37.26
C ALA A 91 30.48 -25.32 -37.55
N ALA A 92 29.42 -25.18 -36.76
CA ALA A 92 28.14 -25.84 -37.01
C ALA A 92 27.53 -25.32 -38.32
N ASP A 93 27.59 -26.12 -39.40
CA ASP A 93 26.84 -25.82 -40.63
C ASP A 93 25.35 -25.80 -40.29
N ARG A 94 24.70 -24.69 -40.61
CA ARG A 94 23.27 -24.46 -40.32
C ARG A 94 22.31 -25.27 -41.21
N ASP A 95 22.81 -26.24 -41.98
CA ASP A 95 21.98 -27.12 -42.81
C ASP A 95 21.08 -28.05 -41.98
N ILE A 96 21.39 -28.27 -40.69
CA ILE A 96 20.44 -28.89 -39.76
C ILE A 96 19.36 -27.86 -39.40
N GLN A 97 18.28 -27.88 -40.17
CA GLN A 97 17.04 -27.16 -39.87
C GLN A 97 16.42 -27.73 -38.59
N PHE A 98 16.77 -27.21 -37.43
CA PHE A 98 15.88 -27.20 -36.26
C PHE A 98 15.04 -25.93 -36.33
N PRO A 99 13.78 -25.97 -35.86
CA PRO A 99 12.86 -24.90 -36.14
C PRO A 99 13.20 -23.68 -35.25
N VAL A 100 14.08 -22.81 -35.78
CA VAL A 100 14.60 -21.60 -35.11
C VAL A 100 13.48 -20.71 -34.56
N ASN A 101 12.30 -20.77 -35.19
CA ASN A 101 11.09 -20.06 -34.77
C ASN A 101 10.55 -20.46 -33.38
N TYR A 102 11.02 -21.57 -32.79
CA TYR A 102 10.59 -22.06 -31.47
C TYR A 102 11.68 -21.94 -30.38
N VAL A 103 12.89 -21.49 -30.75
CA VAL A 103 13.94 -21.18 -29.78
C VAL A 103 13.74 -19.73 -29.31
N GLU A 104 13.33 -19.54 -28.05
CA GLU A 104 13.08 -18.20 -27.49
C GLU A 104 14.37 -17.36 -27.47
N HIS A 105 15.49 -17.97 -27.09
CA HIS A 105 16.80 -17.31 -27.04
C HIS A 105 17.92 -18.29 -27.38
N ALA A 106 18.87 -17.85 -28.20
CA ALA A 106 20.09 -18.59 -28.52
C ALA A 106 21.30 -17.76 -28.11
N PHE A 107 22.02 -18.22 -27.09
CA PHE A 107 23.20 -17.56 -26.55
C PHE A 107 24.46 -18.27 -27.02
N VAL A 108 25.48 -17.48 -27.40
CA VAL A 108 26.81 -17.97 -27.73
C VAL A 108 27.81 -17.21 -26.88
N GLU A 109 28.66 -17.93 -26.16
CA GLU A 109 29.70 -17.34 -25.32
C GLU A 109 30.92 -16.98 -26.18
N GLU A 110 31.12 -15.69 -26.44
CA GLU A 110 32.35 -15.22 -27.09
C GLU A 110 33.46 -14.91 -26.09
N THR A 111 33.08 -14.49 -24.87
CA THR A 111 33.99 -14.25 -23.75
C THR A 111 33.32 -14.63 -22.43
N PRO A 112 34.09 -14.99 -21.37
CA PRO A 112 33.52 -15.25 -20.04
C PRO A 112 32.68 -14.10 -19.47
N ALA A 113 32.96 -12.85 -19.88
CA ALA A 113 32.18 -11.69 -19.48
C ALA A 113 30.73 -11.70 -20.05
N HIS A 114 30.49 -12.45 -21.13
CA HIS A 114 29.15 -12.57 -21.72
C HIS A 114 28.23 -13.50 -20.94
N MET A 115 28.76 -14.40 -20.09
CA MET A 115 27.91 -15.29 -19.27
C MET A 115 26.93 -14.48 -18.41
N GLU A 116 27.42 -13.46 -17.69
CA GLU A 116 26.58 -12.59 -16.87
C GLU A 116 25.53 -11.84 -17.70
N GLN A 117 25.93 -11.31 -18.85
CA GLN A 117 25.03 -10.60 -19.75
C GLN A 117 23.92 -11.53 -20.28
N HIS A 118 24.29 -12.72 -20.75
CA HIS A 118 23.36 -13.73 -21.26
C HIS A 118 22.40 -14.22 -20.19
N LEU A 119 22.90 -14.51 -18.98
CA LEU A 119 22.04 -14.92 -17.86
C LEU A 119 21.12 -13.78 -17.38
N ALA A 120 21.59 -12.53 -17.41
CA ALA A 120 20.75 -11.37 -17.12
C ALA A 120 19.65 -11.17 -18.17
N VAL A 121 19.96 -11.36 -19.46
CA VAL A 121 18.97 -11.36 -20.54
C VAL A 121 17.99 -12.51 -20.33
N PHE A 122 18.48 -13.73 -20.13
CA PHE A 122 17.66 -14.92 -19.92
C PHE A 122 16.67 -14.76 -18.76
N SER A 123 17.14 -14.27 -17.60
CA SER A 123 16.32 -14.10 -16.39
C SER A 123 15.17 -13.11 -16.53
N ARG A 124 15.29 -12.13 -17.44
CA ARG A 124 14.20 -11.19 -17.76
C ARG A 124 13.00 -11.88 -18.41
N PHE A 125 13.25 -12.92 -19.23
CA PHE A 125 12.22 -13.64 -19.98
C PHE A 125 11.75 -14.92 -19.28
N LEU A 126 12.24 -15.16 -18.05
CA LEU A 126 11.84 -16.31 -17.26
C LEU A 126 10.53 -16.05 -16.53
N HIS A 127 9.47 -16.65 -17.07
CA HIS A 127 8.13 -16.61 -16.49
C HIS A 127 7.69 -17.99 -15.96
N HIS A 128 8.52 -19.03 -16.14
CA HIS A 128 8.25 -20.41 -15.76
C HIS A 128 9.44 -21.09 -15.09
N LYS A 129 9.21 -22.29 -14.53
CA LYS A 129 10.30 -23.18 -14.13
C LYS A 129 11.09 -23.59 -15.37
N VAL A 130 12.42 -23.50 -15.28
CA VAL A 130 13.33 -23.94 -16.33
C VAL A 130 14.12 -25.18 -15.92
N LEU A 131 14.14 -26.15 -16.82
CA LEU A 131 15.00 -27.32 -16.74
C LEU A 131 16.29 -27.05 -17.50
N LEU A 132 17.44 -27.24 -16.85
CA LEU A 132 18.74 -27.21 -17.51
C LEU A 132 19.07 -28.62 -18.02
N ILE A 133 19.24 -28.78 -19.33
CA ILE A 133 19.72 -30.02 -19.94
C ILE A 133 21.11 -29.77 -20.51
N VAL A 134 22.09 -30.56 -20.06
CA VAL A 134 23.48 -30.46 -20.49
C VAL A 134 23.78 -31.54 -21.52
N LEU A 135 24.41 -31.18 -22.64
CA LEU A 135 24.93 -32.18 -23.57
C LEU A 135 26.18 -32.85 -22.94
N PRO A 136 26.19 -34.18 -22.71
CA PRO A 136 27.16 -34.83 -21.82
C PRO A 136 28.64 -34.59 -22.15
N VAL A 137 28.99 -34.38 -23.43
CA VAL A 137 30.38 -34.10 -23.83
C VAL A 137 30.94 -32.85 -23.12
N TYR A 138 30.11 -31.85 -22.83
CA TYR A 138 30.51 -30.58 -22.21
C TYR A 138 30.91 -30.73 -20.75
N GLU A 139 30.48 -31.79 -20.06
CA GLU A 139 31.00 -32.13 -18.73
C GLU A 139 32.50 -32.42 -18.78
N LYS A 140 32.97 -32.98 -19.90
CA LYS A 140 34.38 -33.29 -20.14
C LYS A 140 35.14 -32.09 -20.71
N ILE A 141 34.68 -31.52 -21.82
CA ILE A 141 35.47 -30.51 -22.56
C ILE A 141 35.35 -29.09 -22.01
N ALA A 142 34.39 -28.84 -21.11
CA ALA A 142 34.07 -27.53 -20.55
C ALA A 142 33.65 -27.63 -19.07
N GLY A 143 34.18 -28.61 -18.31
CA GLY A 143 33.71 -28.93 -16.96
C GLY A 143 33.80 -27.77 -15.94
N GLU A 144 34.88 -26.98 -15.96
CA GLU A 144 34.99 -25.80 -15.08
C GLU A 144 34.02 -24.68 -15.48
N GLN A 145 33.88 -24.42 -16.78
CA GLN A 145 32.93 -23.44 -17.32
C GLN A 145 31.49 -23.84 -16.97
N LEU A 146 31.15 -25.12 -17.13
CA LEU A 146 29.85 -25.67 -16.76
C LEU A 146 29.58 -25.51 -15.26
N LYS A 147 30.55 -25.80 -14.39
CA LYS A 147 30.39 -25.61 -12.93
C LYS A 147 30.13 -24.15 -12.57
N ALA A 148 30.90 -23.23 -13.14
CA ALA A 148 30.70 -21.79 -12.95
C ALA A 148 29.32 -21.34 -13.46
N PHE A 149 28.94 -21.77 -14.67
CA PHE A 149 27.64 -21.50 -15.26
C PHE A 149 26.50 -22.05 -14.41
N SER A 150 26.53 -23.32 -14.00
CA SER A 150 25.47 -23.94 -13.22
C SER A 150 25.29 -23.27 -11.85
N LEU A 151 26.39 -22.87 -11.19
CA LEU A 151 26.32 -22.13 -9.94
C LEU A 151 25.65 -20.78 -10.13
N ARG A 152 26.10 -20.01 -11.15
CA ARG A 152 25.55 -18.69 -11.42
C ARG A 152 24.10 -18.76 -11.89
N PHE A 153 23.78 -19.68 -12.79
CA PHE A 153 22.42 -19.98 -13.24
C PHE A 153 21.49 -20.23 -12.06
N LYS A 154 21.89 -21.08 -11.11
CA LYS A 154 21.12 -21.37 -9.89
C LYS A 154 20.89 -20.11 -9.05
N GLN A 155 21.90 -19.26 -8.89
CA GLN A 155 21.77 -17.99 -8.17
C GLN A 155 20.78 -17.05 -8.88
N VAL A 156 20.92 -16.87 -10.19
CA VAL A 156 20.02 -16.02 -10.99
C VAL A 156 18.58 -16.53 -10.93
N MET A 157 18.35 -17.85 -10.93
CA MET A 157 17.01 -18.43 -10.75
C MET A 157 16.44 -18.12 -9.36
N GLN A 158 17.27 -18.19 -8.31
CA GLN A 158 16.86 -17.86 -6.93
C GLN A 158 16.57 -16.38 -6.76
N GLU A 159 17.39 -15.49 -7.33
CA GLU A 159 17.19 -14.04 -7.38
C GLU A 159 15.88 -13.71 -8.09
N LYS A 160 15.66 -14.25 -9.30
CA LYS A 160 14.42 -14.05 -10.07
C LYS A 160 13.19 -14.50 -9.27
N ARG A 161 13.23 -15.68 -8.65
CA ARG A 161 12.12 -16.19 -7.82
C ARG A 161 11.83 -15.29 -6.63
N SER A 162 12.88 -14.78 -5.98
CA SER A 162 12.75 -13.88 -4.82
C SER A 162 12.15 -12.55 -5.25
N ASN A 163 12.61 -11.96 -6.36
CA ASN A 163 12.09 -10.71 -6.90
C ASN A 163 10.64 -10.84 -7.33
N THR A 164 10.27 -11.93 -8.03
CA THR A 164 8.88 -12.22 -8.38
C THR A 164 8.00 -12.37 -7.13
N TYR A 165 8.49 -13.03 -6.08
CA TYR A 165 7.75 -13.13 -4.82
C TYR A 165 7.54 -11.76 -4.16
N VAL A 166 8.57 -10.92 -4.08
CA VAL A 166 8.45 -9.54 -3.57
C VAL A 166 7.45 -8.74 -4.41
N GLU A 167 7.58 -8.79 -5.74
CA GLU A 167 6.68 -8.09 -6.66
C GLU A 167 5.22 -8.53 -6.47
N MET A 168 4.94 -9.83 -6.39
CA MET A 168 3.58 -10.34 -6.15
C MET A 168 2.98 -9.90 -4.80
N ASN A 169 3.80 -9.76 -3.76
CA ASN A 169 3.33 -9.34 -2.44
C ASN A 169 3.16 -7.82 -2.32
N PHE A 170 4.03 -7.04 -2.95
CA PHE A 170 4.07 -5.58 -2.78
C PHE A 170 3.45 -4.78 -3.93
N ALA A 171 3.26 -5.32 -5.14
CA ALA A 171 2.71 -4.56 -6.27
C ALA A 171 1.37 -3.91 -5.94
N LYS A 172 0.48 -4.64 -5.27
CA LYS A 172 -0.80 -4.09 -4.78
C LYS A 172 -0.61 -2.94 -3.78
N ARG A 173 0.36 -3.05 -2.87
CA ARG A 173 0.65 -2.02 -1.86
C ARG A 173 1.28 -0.80 -2.50
N TRP A 174 2.24 -0.95 -3.41
CA TRP A 174 2.85 0.18 -4.13
C TRP A 174 1.82 0.95 -4.95
N THR A 175 0.95 0.26 -5.70
CA THR A 175 -0.13 0.92 -6.46
C THR A 175 -1.11 1.64 -5.54
N LEU A 176 -1.50 1.03 -4.41
CA LEU A 176 -2.39 1.68 -3.44
C LEU A 176 -1.73 2.92 -2.82
N ASN A 177 -0.47 2.81 -2.37
CA ASN A 177 0.27 3.93 -1.80
C ASN A 177 0.36 5.09 -2.79
N ALA A 178 0.71 4.83 -4.05
CA ALA A 178 0.77 5.86 -5.07
C ALA A 178 -0.59 6.54 -5.30
N LEU A 179 -1.69 5.78 -5.30
CA LEU A 179 -3.06 6.33 -5.40
C LEU A 179 -3.42 7.20 -4.19
N MET A 180 -3.13 6.74 -2.97
CA MET A 180 -3.50 7.44 -1.74
C MET A 180 -2.62 8.66 -1.46
N ASN A 181 -1.36 8.65 -1.92
CA ASN A 181 -0.44 9.78 -1.81
C ASN A 181 -0.62 10.82 -2.91
N LEU A 182 -1.44 10.54 -3.94
CA LEU A 182 -1.51 11.37 -5.15
C LEU A 182 -1.88 12.83 -4.86
N LYS A 183 -2.76 13.08 -3.87
CA LYS A 183 -3.11 14.44 -3.41
C LYS A 183 -1.88 15.18 -2.92
N GLN A 184 -1.12 14.56 -2.02
CA GLN A 184 0.08 15.13 -1.46
C GLN A 184 1.18 15.28 -2.51
N VAL A 185 1.27 14.40 -3.51
CA VAL A 185 2.20 14.57 -4.62
C VAL A 185 1.87 15.81 -5.48
N PHE A 186 0.59 16.16 -5.65
CA PHE A 186 0.20 17.39 -6.35
C PHE A 186 0.39 18.65 -5.49
N GLU A 187 0.12 18.55 -4.19
CA GLU A 187 0.18 19.67 -3.23
C GLU A 187 1.60 19.99 -2.74
N THR A 188 2.59 19.15 -3.06
CA THR A 188 3.97 19.30 -2.57
C THR A 188 4.98 19.38 -3.72
N PRO A 189 6.07 20.15 -3.55
CA PRO A 189 7.12 20.27 -4.54
C PRO A 189 7.80 18.92 -4.78
N ASN A 190 8.19 18.70 -6.03
CA ASN A 190 9.00 17.54 -6.37
C ASN A 190 10.47 17.94 -6.37
N MET A 191 11.28 17.26 -5.56
CA MET A 191 12.71 17.59 -5.37
C MET A 191 13.51 17.68 -6.68
N LEU A 192 13.10 16.96 -7.72
CA LEU A 192 13.82 16.87 -9.00
C LEU A 192 13.22 17.74 -10.11
N LEU A 193 12.13 18.46 -9.85
CA LEU A 193 11.52 19.38 -10.81
C LEU A 193 11.68 20.86 -10.44
N GLU A 194 11.97 21.17 -9.19
CA GLU A 194 12.13 22.56 -8.75
C GLU A 194 13.32 23.22 -9.46
N GLU A 195 13.09 24.42 -10.01
CA GLU A 195 14.14 25.18 -10.71
C GLU A 195 15.24 25.67 -9.76
N ASN A 196 14.87 25.92 -8.50
CA ASN A 196 15.81 26.29 -7.45
C ASN A 196 16.23 25.05 -6.65
N ASN A 197 17.47 24.61 -6.84
CA ASN A 197 18.05 23.49 -6.12
C ASN A 197 19.01 24.00 -5.03
N PRO A 198 18.60 24.09 -3.75
CA PRO A 198 19.42 24.63 -2.68
C PRO A 198 20.61 23.72 -2.30
N PHE A 199 20.63 22.48 -2.80
CA PHE A 199 21.64 21.49 -2.48
C PHE A 199 22.78 21.41 -3.51
N GLU A 200 22.64 22.07 -4.66
CA GLU A 200 23.64 22.01 -5.73
C GLU A 200 25.01 22.51 -5.24
N GLY A 201 26.03 21.66 -5.39
CA GLY A 201 27.39 21.94 -4.94
C GLY A 201 27.60 22.01 -3.42
N LYS A 202 26.56 21.78 -2.59
CA LYS A 202 26.65 21.85 -1.12
C LYS A 202 26.99 20.50 -0.48
N PRO A 203 27.65 20.50 0.69
CA PRO A 203 27.85 19.28 1.48
C PRO A 203 26.56 18.86 2.20
N VAL A 204 26.27 17.56 2.16
CA VAL A 204 25.14 16.95 2.86
C VAL A 204 25.62 15.77 3.71
N VAL A 205 25.30 15.79 5.00
CA VAL A 205 25.46 14.66 5.91
C VAL A 205 24.25 13.75 5.77
N LEU A 206 24.49 12.52 5.32
CA LEU A 206 23.50 11.45 5.30
C LEU A 206 23.63 10.67 6.62
N ALA A 207 22.75 10.96 7.56
CA ALA A 207 22.74 10.36 8.90
C ALA A 207 21.85 9.10 8.94
N SER A 208 22.46 7.96 9.26
CA SER A 208 21.85 6.63 9.28
C SER A 208 21.80 6.03 10.69
N ALA A 209 20.86 5.10 10.91
CA ALA A 209 20.50 4.55 12.22
C ALA A 209 21.52 3.58 12.85
N GLY A 210 22.70 3.41 12.26
CA GLY A 210 23.69 2.44 12.73
C GLY A 210 24.24 2.79 14.12
N PRO A 211 24.78 1.80 14.85
CA PRO A 211 25.20 1.95 16.24
C PRO A 211 26.26 3.02 16.49
N SER A 212 27.04 3.40 15.47
CA SER A 212 28.05 4.45 15.60
C SER A 212 27.49 5.87 15.56
N LEU A 213 26.22 6.07 15.20
CA LEU A 213 25.62 7.42 15.12
C LEU A 213 25.70 8.15 16.47
N ASN A 214 25.53 7.44 17.58
CA ASN A 214 25.59 8.01 18.94
C ASN A 214 26.95 8.67 19.24
N GLU A 215 28.04 8.16 18.66
CA GLU A 215 29.39 8.69 18.86
C GLU A 215 29.64 9.99 18.08
N GLU A 216 28.71 10.40 17.21
CA GLU A 216 28.81 11.60 16.37
C GLU A 216 27.86 12.73 16.80
N MET A 217 27.09 12.57 17.88
CA MET A 217 26.05 13.53 18.27
C MET A 217 26.60 14.96 18.48
N ASP A 218 27.74 15.10 19.16
CA ASP A 218 28.36 16.42 19.39
C ASP A 218 28.81 17.08 18.08
N ASN A 219 29.40 16.29 17.16
CA ASN A 219 29.82 16.76 15.85
C ASN A 219 28.62 17.18 14.98
N LEU A 220 27.54 16.37 14.99
CA LEU A 220 26.31 16.68 14.26
C LEU A 220 25.60 17.92 14.81
N ARG A 221 25.59 18.10 16.14
CA ARG A 221 25.08 19.31 16.78
C ARG A 221 25.88 20.53 16.32
N TYR A 222 27.20 20.44 16.35
CA TYR A 222 28.08 21.53 15.90
C TYR A 222 27.84 21.89 14.42
N ILE A 223 27.74 20.88 13.53
CA ILE A 223 27.42 21.10 12.11
C ILE A 223 26.08 21.82 11.95
N LYS A 224 25.05 21.37 12.68
CA LYS A 224 23.70 21.95 12.61
C LYS A 224 23.68 23.40 13.08
N GLU A 225 24.25 23.69 14.25
CA GLU A 225 24.28 25.04 14.84
C GLU A 225 25.05 26.05 13.99
N LYS A 226 26.12 25.60 13.32
CA LYS A 226 26.95 26.44 12.45
C LYS A 226 26.47 26.47 10.99
N GLY A 227 25.54 25.58 10.62
CA GLY A 227 25.02 25.45 9.26
C GLY A 227 26.09 25.04 8.23
N LEU A 228 27.02 24.16 8.62
CA LEU A 228 28.20 23.80 7.81
C LEU A 228 27.92 22.76 6.73
N ALA A 229 26.84 21.99 6.90
CA ALA A 229 26.32 21.04 5.94
C ALA A 229 24.84 20.78 6.25
N TYR A 230 24.05 20.43 5.24
CA TYR A 230 22.68 19.97 5.46
C TYR A 230 22.71 18.59 6.11
N ILE A 231 21.85 18.32 7.09
CA ILE A 231 21.73 17.03 7.76
C ILE A 231 20.44 16.33 7.32
N PHE A 232 20.59 15.28 6.54
CA PHE A 232 19.51 14.44 6.03
C PHE A 232 19.46 13.15 6.86
N ALA A 233 18.43 13.01 7.69
CA ALA A 233 18.23 11.85 8.53
C ALA A 233 17.37 10.81 7.81
N VAL A 234 17.89 9.59 7.64
CA VAL A 234 17.20 8.52 6.91
C VAL A 234 16.68 7.45 7.85
N GLY A 235 15.43 7.02 7.63
CA GLY A 235 14.80 5.97 8.43
C GLY A 235 14.83 6.30 9.94
N SER A 236 15.19 5.31 10.77
CA SER A 236 15.17 5.47 12.23
C SER A 236 16.24 6.41 12.80
N ALA A 237 17.14 6.97 11.98
CA ALA A 237 18.15 7.93 12.43
C ALA A 237 17.53 9.18 13.04
N ASN A 238 16.37 9.62 12.53
CA ASN A 238 15.64 10.77 13.06
C ASN A 238 15.37 10.61 14.58
N LYS A 239 15.00 9.41 15.05
CA LYS A 239 14.72 9.16 16.47
C LYS A 239 15.92 9.44 17.37
N ALA A 240 17.12 9.04 16.93
CA ALA A 240 18.33 9.26 17.69
C ALA A 240 18.68 10.76 17.76
N LEU A 241 18.50 11.49 16.65
CA LEU A 241 18.76 12.93 16.59
C LEU A 241 17.77 13.75 17.42
N ILE A 242 16.45 13.48 17.27
CA ILE A 242 15.40 14.17 18.02
C ILE A 242 15.53 13.94 19.53
N ALA A 243 15.86 12.70 19.95
CA ALA A 243 16.11 12.39 21.36
C ALA A 243 17.26 13.22 21.98
N GLN A 244 18.20 13.70 21.15
CA GLN A 244 19.31 14.56 21.57
C GLN A 244 19.06 16.05 21.26
N GLY A 245 17.83 16.43 20.86
CA GLY A 245 17.49 17.81 20.52
C GLY A 245 18.19 18.32 19.24
N ILE A 246 18.60 17.42 18.34
CA ILE A 246 19.17 17.78 17.04
C ILE A 246 18.06 17.63 15.99
N TYR A 247 17.59 18.74 15.43
CA TYR A 247 16.54 18.72 14.42
C TYR A 247 17.18 18.70 13.02
N PRO A 248 17.08 17.58 12.27
CA PRO A 248 17.69 17.48 10.94
C PRO A 248 17.09 18.52 9.98
N ASP A 249 17.83 18.85 8.92
CA ASP A 249 17.32 19.75 7.86
C ASP A 249 16.25 19.07 7.01
N ALA A 250 16.31 17.75 6.86
CA ALA A 250 15.24 16.94 6.30
C ALA A 250 15.24 15.53 6.89
N VAL A 251 14.06 14.91 6.93
CA VAL A 251 13.91 13.47 7.15
C VAL A 251 13.45 12.79 5.86
N LEU A 252 13.98 11.60 5.58
CA LEU A 252 13.65 10.88 4.34
C LEU A 252 12.99 9.53 4.60
N THR A 253 11.98 9.23 3.79
CA THR A 253 11.19 8.00 3.87
C THR A 253 10.79 7.45 2.52
N TYR A 254 10.66 6.14 2.44
CA TYR A 254 10.39 5.41 1.20
C TYR A 254 9.71 4.04 1.43
N ASP A 255 9.76 3.49 2.63
CA ASP A 255 9.23 2.16 2.93
C ASP A 255 7.70 2.09 2.65
N PRO A 256 7.23 1.14 1.83
CA PRO A 256 5.82 1.04 1.46
C PRO A 256 4.91 0.52 2.58
N GLN A 257 5.45 -0.05 3.66
CA GLN A 257 4.67 -0.72 4.70
C GLN A 257 3.80 0.25 5.52
N SER A 258 2.60 -0.19 5.90
CA SER A 258 1.63 0.57 6.70
C SER A 258 2.22 1.11 7.99
N HIS A 259 2.96 0.28 8.73
CA HIS A 259 3.58 0.66 10.00
C HIS A 259 4.80 1.60 9.89
N ASN A 260 5.17 2.06 8.70
CA ASN A 260 6.33 2.96 8.53
C ASN A 260 6.18 4.28 9.31
N HIS A 261 4.96 4.73 9.60
CA HIS A 261 4.72 5.92 10.43
C HIS A 261 5.37 5.82 11.82
N THR A 262 5.60 4.61 12.35
CA THR A 262 6.27 4.38 13.64
C THR A 262 7.72 4.86 13.65
N VAL A 263 8.36 5.01 12.48
CA VAL A 263 9.69 5.60 12.33
C VAL A 263 9.71 7.08 12.74
N PHE A 264 8.56 7.75 12.60
CA PHE A 264 8.37 9.19 12.85
C PHE A 264 7.63 9.48 14.17
N GLN A 265 7.43 8.46 15.02
CA GLN A 265 6.62 8.55 16.23
C GLN A 265 7.02 9.72 17.14
N GLN A 266 8.32 9.95 17.37
CA GLN A 266 8.77 11.06 18.21
C GLN A 266 8.40 12.44 17.64
N ILE A 267 8.49 12.61 16.32
CA ILE A 267 8.10 13.86 15.63
C ILE A 267 6.60 14.08 15.77
N ILE A 268 5.81 13.02 15.58
CA ILE A 268 4.34 13.06 15.66
C ILE A 268 3.88 13.35 17.09
N GLU A 269 4.40 12.63 18.09
CA GLU A 269 4.00 12.75 19.50
C GLU A 269 4.43 14.08 20.12
N GLN A 270 5.58 14.62 19.72
CA GLN A 270 6.04 15.94 20.18
C GLN A 270 5.45 17.08 19.35
N ASN A 271 4.58 16.79 18.38
CA ASN A 271 3.96 17.75 17.46
C ASN A 271 4.99 18.70 16.81
N ILE A 272 6.12 18.13 16.35
CA ILE A 272 7.17 18.89 15.66
C ILE A 272 6.73 19.12 14.21
N GLU A 273 6.36 20.36 13.89
CA GLU A 273 5.84 20.74 12.57
C GLU A 273 6.88 21.45 11.69
N THR A 274 8.11 21.63 12.17
CA THR A 274 9.14 22.43 11.48
C THR A 274 10.11 21.62 10.62
N ILE A 275 10.11 20.29 10.74
CA ILE A 275 11.09 19.43 10.04
C ILE A 275 10.51 19.00 8.69
N PRO A 276 11.15 19.30 7.55
CA PRO A 276 10.73 18.83 6.25
C PRO A 276 10.86 17.31 6.09
N MET A 277 9.83 16.66 5.56
CA MET A 277 9.87 15.26 5.12
C MET A 277 10.00 15.17 3.60
N ILE A 278 11.03 14.49 3.12
CA ILE A 278 11.18 14.13 1.71
C ILE A 278 10.74 12.66 1.53
N PHE A 279 9.65 12.42 0.83
CA PHE A 279 9.04 11.10 0.71
C PHE A 279 9.03 10.55 -0.72
N GLY A 280 9.27 9.25 -0.86
CA GLY A 280 9.06 8.54 -2.12
C GLY A 280 7.56 8.35 -2.38
N SER A 281 7.12 8.52 -3.63
CA SER A 281 5.69 8.50 -3.99
C SER A 281 4.93 7.21 -3.60
N THR A 282 5.64 6.07 -3.45
CA THR A 282 5.08 4.78 -3.04
C THR A 282 5.30 4.42 -1.56
N VAL A 283 5.74 5.36 -0.72
CA VAL A 283 5.82 5.19 0.74
C VAL A 283 4.44 4.85 1.33
N GLY A 284 4.38 4.13 2.45
CA GLY A 284 3.14 3.88 3.17
C GLY A 284 2.36 5.17 3.41
N PHE A 285 1.17 5.28 2.83
CA PHE A 285 0.41 6.54 2.75
C PHE A 285 0.01 7.08 4.13
N GLU A 286 -0.13 6.20 5.11
CA GLU A 286 -0.38 6.50 6.51
C GLU A 286 0.71 7.40 7.09
N THR A 287 1.97 7.19 6.67
CA THR A 287 3.11 8.04 7.09
C THR A 287 2.90 9.48 6.60
N VAL A 288 2.50 9.65 5.34
CA VAL A 288 2.31 10.96 4.72
C VAL A 288 1.10 11.68 5.30
N GLN A 289 0.03 10.94 5.61
CA GLN A 289 -1.20 11.47 6.21
C GLN A 289 -0.98 11.92 7.66
N MET A 290 -0.20 11.17 8.45
CA MET A 290 0.07 11.50 9.87
C MET A 290 1.13 12.60 10.05
N TYR A 291 2.03 12.80 9.09
CA TYR A 291 3.08 13.80 9.19
C TYR A 291 2.52 15.22 8.99
N LYS A 292 2.82 16.15 9.90
CA LYS A 292 2.28 17.53 9.86
C LYS A 292 3.26 18.58 9.33
N GLY A 293 4.57 18.31 9.36
CA GLY A 293 5.57 19.26 8.86
C GLY A 293 5.60 19.41 7.33
N PRO A 294 6.44 20.31 6.79
CA PRO A 294 6.63 20.50 5.35
C PRO A 294 6.94 19.19 4.64
N LYS A 295 6.52 19.05 3.38
CA LYS A 295 6.61 17.80 2.62
C LYS A 295 7.16 18.07 1.23
N PHE A 296 8.03 17.18 0.78
CA PHE A 296 8.55 17.16 -0.59
C PHE A 296 8.47 15.73 -1.10
N ASN A 297 8.27 15.57 -2.40
CA ASN A 297 8.17 14.25 -2.99
C ASN A 297 9.28 13.98 -4.03
N PHE A 298 9.53 12.71 -4.27
CA PHE A 298 10.24 12.22 -5.45
C PHE A 298 9.55 10.96 -5.98
N LEU A 299 9.67 10.70 -7.28
CA LEU A 299 9.11 9.48 -7.86
C LEU A 299 10.04 8.29 -7.66
N THR A 300 9.45 7.16 -7.32
CA THR A 300 10.12 5.86 -7.21
C THR A 300 9.91 5.04 -8.47
N SER A 301 10.83 4.11 -8.78
CA SER A 301 10.74 3.31 -10.00
C SER A 301 9.49 2.43 -10.07
N GLN A 302 8.89 2.08 -8.94
CA GLN A 302 7.67 1.27 -8.88
C GLN A 302 6.39 2.04 -8.73
N ASP A 303 6.46 3.36 -8.83
CA ASP A 303 5.31 4.17 -9.12
C ASP A 303 4.91 4.05 -10.60
N THR A 304 3.80 3.35 -10.83
CA THR A 304 3.13 3.21 -12.13
C THR A 304 1.91 4.11 -12.29
N VAL A 305 1.50 4.79 -11.22
CA VAL A 305 0.24 5.55 -11.14
C VAL A 305 0.51 7.02 -11.40
N THR A 306 1.35 7.65 -10.58
CA THR A 306 1.63 9.08 -10.63
C THR A 306 2.12 9.56 -12.01
N PRO A 307 3.02 8.84 -12.73
CA PRO A 307 3.46 9.23 -14.06
C PRO A 307 2.34 9.46 -15.07
N TYR A 308 1.20 8.79 -14.92
CA TYR A 308 0.06 8.99 -15.80
C TYR A 308 -0.50 10.41 -15.68
N PHE A 309 -0.52 10.99 -14.48
CA PHE A 309 -1.14 12.29 -14.21
C PHE A 309 -0.27 13.48 -14.58
N LEU A 310 1.04 13.29 -14.60
CA LEU A 310 2.02 14.36 -14.81
C LEU A 310 2.12 14.73 -16.30
N GLU A 311 2.49 15.99 -16.55
CA GLU A 311 2.68 16.51 -17.90
C GLU A 311 4.08 16.25 -18.43
N LYS A 312 5.08 16.38 -17.55
CA LYS A 312 6.49 16.13 -17.86
C LYS A 312 6.88 14.74 -17.35
N SER A 313 7.69 14.03 -18.14
CA SER A 313 8.35 12.82 -17.66
C SER A 313 9.28 13.21 -16.52
N MET A 314 9.09 12.57 -15.36
CA MET A 314 9.92 12.80 -14.19
C MET A 314 11.03 11.77 -14.10
N VAL A 315 12.19 12.20 -13.61
CA VAL A 315 13.25 11.31 -13.18
C VAL A 315 12.70 10.46 -12.04
N LYS A 316 12.84 9.14 -12.17
CA LYS A 316 12.47 8.18 -11.13
C LYS A 316 13.74 7.69 -10.46
N LEU A 317 13.75 7.68 -9.14
CA LEU A 317 14.80 7.03 -8.37
C LEU A 317 14.52 5.53 -8.30
N ASN A 318 15.57 4.71 -8.39
CA ASN A 318 15.40 3.27 -8.33
C ASN A 318 15.07 2.85 -6.90
N ASP A 319 14.07 2.00 -6.76
CA ASP A 319 13.79 1.28 -5.53
C ASP A 319 15.05 0.53 -5.08
N SER A 320 15.32 0.54 -3.78
CA SER A 320 16.55 -0.02 -3.22
C SER A 320 16.28 -0.74 -1.90
N THR A 321 17.25 -1.55 -1.47
CA THR A 321 17.17 -2.26 -0.19
C THR A 321 17.25 -1.35 1.04
N SER A 322 17.63 -0.08 0.87
CA SER A 322 17.71 0.90 1.96
C SER A 322 17.38 2.32 1.49
N ILE A 323 16.66 3.07 2.33
CA ILE A 323 16.43 4.51 2.14
C ILE A 323 17.73 5.32 2.05
N ALA A 324 18.82 4.88 2.69
CA ALA A 324 20.12 5.54 2.57
C ALA A 324 20.64 5.53 1.12
N ILE A 325 20.39 4.45 0.39
CA ILE A 325 20.81 4.30 -1.01
C ILE A 325 19.91 5.14 -1.92
N VAL A 326 18.59 5.16 -1.68
CA VAL A 326 17.66 6.06 -2.41
C VAL A 326 18.03 7.53 -2.17
N THR A 327 18.42 7.88 -0.94
CA THR A 327 18.88 9.24 -0.59
C THR A 327 20.19 9.59 -1.31
N LEU A 328 21.13 8.64 -1.44
CA LEU A 328 22.34 8.84 -2.24
C LEU A 328 22.01 9.11 -3.72
N GLN A 329 21.07 8.36 -4.30
CA GLN A 329 20.59 8.62 -5.66
C GLN A 329 19.96 10.01 -5.78
N LEU A 330 19.10 10.40 -4.82
CA LEU A 330 18.48 11.72 -4.79
C LEU A 330 19.54 12.83 -4.76
N LEU A 331 20.53 12.71 -3.87
CA LEU A 331 21.61 13.70 -3.74
C LEU A 331 22.50 13.79 -4.99
N HIS A 332 22.67 12.69 -5.72
CA HIS A 332 23.33 12.70 -7.03
C HIS A 332 22.54 13.52 -8.05
N GLU A 333 21.24 13.26 -8.18
CA GLU A 333 20.36 13.98 -9.10
C GLU A 333 20.24 15.47 -8.74
N LEU A 334 20.25 15.79 -7.44
CA LEU A 334 20.35 17.14 -6.90
C LEU A 334 21.75 17.75 -7.01
N ARG A 335 22.72 17.07 -7.63
CA ARG A 335 24.08 17.57 -7.85
C ARG A 335 24.74 18.09 -6.57
N ALA A 336 24.50 17.41 -5.44
CA ALA A 336 25.17 17.73 -4.20
C ALA A 336 26.69 17.67 -4.39
N GLY A 337 27.42 18.61 -3.79
CA GLY A 337 28.87 18.68 -3.96
C GLY A 337 29.59 17.53 -3.26
N LYS A 338 29.06 17.10 -2.11
CA LYS A 338 29.67 16.08 -1.25
C LYS A 338 28.61 15.39 -0.38
N VAL A 339 28.67 14.07 -0.28
CA VAL A 339 27.86 13.27 0.64
C VAL A 339 28.73 12.68 1.74
N ILE A 340 28.37 12.94 2.99
CA ILE A 340 29.10 12.52 4.19
C ILE A 340 28.26 11.47 4.91
N LEU A 341 28.69 10.22 4.91
CA LEU A 341 27.97 9.12 5.54
C LEU A 341 28.29 9.06 7.04
N ALA A 342 27.29 9.31 7.90
CA ALA A 342 27.41 9.21 9.35
C ALA A 342 26.46 8.13 9.89
N GLY A 343 26.97 7.20 10.70
CA GLY A 343 26.15 6.10 11.24
C GLY A 343 25.76 5.03 10.20
N GLN A 344 26.43 4.98 9.05
CA GLN A 344 26.17 3.99 7.99
C GLN A 344 27.01 2.72 8.22
N ASN A 345 26.70 1.97 9.29
CA ASN A 345 27.57 0.87 9.75
C ASN A 345 27.64 -0.33 8.80
N PHE A 346 26.52 -0.80 8.24
CA PHE A 346 26.42 -2.10 7.54
C PHE A 346 27.11 -3.26 8.26
N ALA A 347 27.19 -3.17 9.59
CA ALA A 347 27.87 -4.09 10.48
C ALA A 347 27.34 -3.88 11.89
N PHE A 348 27.51 -4.89 12.73
CA PHE A 348 27.20 -4.81 14.14
C PHE A 348 28.36 -4.16 14.90
N LYS A 349 28.06 -3.41 15.95
CA LYS A 349 29.05 -2.81 16.84
C LYS A 349 28.57 -2.90 18.28
N ASN A 350 29.42 -3.35 19.20
CA ASN A 350 29.12 -3.47 20.63
C ASN A 350 27.81 -4.24 20.93
N ASP A 351 27.54 -5.33 20.20
CA ASP A 351 26.30 -6.11 20.29
C ASP A 351 25.00 -5.32 20.03
N LEU A 352 25.12 -4.19 19.33
CA LEU A 352 24.00 -3.37 18.91
C LEU A 352 23.73 -3.51 17.41
N TYR A 353 22.45 -3.50 17.06
CA TYR A 353 22.01 -3.42 15.66
C TYR A 353 21.79 -1.97 15.23
N TYR A 354 21.24 -1.12 16.11
CA TYR A 354 21.01 0.31 15.87
C TYR A 354 21.64 1.17 16.98
N SER A 355 21.58 2.50 16.82
CA SER A 355 21.90 3.43 17.93
C SER A 355 21.04 3.13 19.17
N LYS A 356 21.60 3.34 20.36
CA LYS A 356 20.99 2.94 21.66
C LYS A 356 19.60 3.53 21.90
N GLU A 357 19.33 4.70 21.34
CA GLU A 357 18.08 5.44 21.44
C GLU A 357 16.96 4.85 20.57
N ILE A 358 17.27 3.86 19.71
CA ILE A 358 16.34 3.29 18.73
C ILE A 358 15.82 1.95 19.25
N ALA A 359 14.58 1.96 19.73
CA ALA A 359 13.85 0.74 20.09
C ALA A 359 13.35 -0.01 18.84
N ARG A 360 13.26 -1.34 18.93
CA ARG A 360 12.84 -2.24 17.84
C ARG A 360 11.82 -3.26 18.31
N TYR A 361 10.98 -3.74 17.39
CA TYR A 361 10.04 -4.81 17.70
C TYR A 361 10.72 -6.19 17.67
N ASP A 362 10.58 -6.95 18.75
CA ASP A 362 10.96 -8.36 18.83
C ASP A 362 9.74 -9.24 18.48
N LYS A 363 9.83 -9.96 17.35
CA LYS A 363 8.75 -10.83 16.88
C LYS A 363 8.54 -12.06 17.78
N GLU A 364 9.59 -12.57 18.41
CA GLU A 364 9.51 -13.76 19.26
C GLU A 364 8.87 -13.41 20.60
N LYS A 365 9.24 -12.26 21.16
CA LYS A 365 8.70 -11.76 22.43
C LYS A 365 7.40 -10.98 22.29
N LYS A 366 7.06 -10.55 21.07
CA LYS A 366 5.91 -9.68 20.74
C LYS A 366 5.91 -8.37 21.53
N GLU A 367 7.08 -7.77 21.72
CA GLU A 367 7.26 -6.53 22.47
C GLU A 367 8.30 -5.60 21.82
N ILE A 368 8.30 -4.32 22.22
CA ILE A 368 9.34 -3.38 21.83
C ILE A 368 10.52 -3.54 22.80
N VAL A 369 11.71 -3.79 22.26
CA VAL A 369 12.97 -3.96 23.00
C VAL A 369 14.00 -2.90 22.60
N GLY A 370 15.10 -2.82 23.35
CA GLY A 370 16.24 -1.93 23.06
C GLY A 370 16.98 -2.27 21.75
N ALA A 371 18.03 -1.53 21.45
CA ALA A 371 18.76 -1.61 20.18
C ALA A 371 19.68 -2.86 20.03
N ASP A 372 19.69 -3.75 21.01
CA ASP A 372 20.54 -4.93 21.09
C ASP A 372 20.27 -5.95 19.96
N LEU A 373 21.30 -6.75 19.66
CA LEU A 373 21.21 -7.87 18.74
C LEU A 373 20.22 -8.93 19.23
N GLN A 374 19.36 -9.41 18.33
CA GLN A 374 18.51 -10.57 18.56
C GLN A 374 19.16 -11.83 17.98
N ALA A 375 18.79 -13.01 18.47
CA ALA A 375 19.37 -14.29 18.03
C ALA A 375 19.28 -14.48 16.50
N LYS A 376 18.19 -14.01 15.88
CA LYS A 376 17.97 -14.05 14.42
C LYS A 376 18.95 -13.18 13.62
N ASP A 377 19.46 -12.10 14.21
CA ASP A 377 20.27 -11.08 13.50
C ASP A 377 21.68 -11.61 13.18
N VAL A 378 22.18 -12.52 14.03
CA VAL A 378 23.49 -13.16 13.91
C VAL A 378 23.46 -14.47 13.13
N ILE A 379 22.28 -14.95 12.70
CA ILE A 379 22.17 -16.15 11.88
C ILE A 379 22.81 -15.88 10.51
N LYS A 380 23.81 -16.70 10.15
CA LYS A 380 24.61 -16.53 8.93
C LYS A 380 25.33 -15.18 8.85
N SER A 381 25.78 -14.66 10.00
CA SER A 381 26.72 -13.55 10.05
C SER A 381 28.11 -13.96 9.56
N HIS A 382 28.85 -13.03 8.98
CA HIS A 382 30.22 -13.21 8.51
C HIS A 382 31.05 -11.95 8.77
N GLU A 383 32.35 -12.02 8.51
CA GLU A 383 33.29 -10.91 8.71
C GLU A 383 33.58 -10.19 7.39
N VAL A 384 33.72 -8.86 7.49
CA VAL A 384 34.15 -7.97 6.38
C VAL A 384 35.14 -6.95 6.91
N GLU A 385 35.91 -6.32 6.03
CA GLU A 385 36.88 -5.27 6.41
C GLU A 385 36.19 -4.09 7.11
N GLY A 386 36.78 -3.62 8.22
CA GLY A 386 36.27 -2.50 9.02
C GLY A 386 36.92 -1.16 8.70
N THR A 387 36.20 -0.06 8.94
CA THR A 387 36.66 1.31 8.64
C THR A 387 37.89 1.77 9.44
N LEU A 388 38.16 1.15 10.59
CA LEU A 388 39.31 1.44 11.46
C LEU A 388 40.44 0.39 11.31
N GLY A 389 40.38 -0.44 10.26
CA GLY A 389 41.22 -1.63 10.10
C GLY A 389 40.66 -2.85 10.82
N GLY A 390 41.18 -4.03 10.47
CA GLY A 390 40.66 -5.31 10.95
C GLY A 390 39.32 -5.71 10.33
N ASN A 391 38.63 -6.66 10.97
CA ASN A 391 37.34 -7.17 10.52
C ASN A 391 36.21 -6.75 11.47
N VAL A 392 35.03 -6.49 10.90
CA VAL A 392 33.77 -6.29 11.62
C VAL A 392 32.75 -7.35 11.23
N LYS A 393 31.87 -7.69 12.17
CA LYS A 393 30.83 -8.70 11.95
C LYS A 393 29.62 -8.07 11.27
N THR A 394 29.14 -8.68 10.20
CA THR A 394 27.95 -8.27 9.45
C THR A 394 27.05 -9.47 9.14
N ASN A 395 25.94 -9.25 8.45
CA ASN A 395 25.05 -10.31 7.95
C ASN A 395 24.74 -10.11 6.46
N ASN A 396 24.16 -11.12 5.82
CA ASN A 396 23.86 -11.07 4.39
C ASN A 396 22.97 -9.88 3.96
N PRO A 397 21.91 -9.49 4.70
CA PRO A 397 21.14 -8.28 4.38
C PRO A 397 21.96 -6.98 4.38
N PHE A 398 22.76 -6.73 5.43
CA PHE A 398 23.59 -5.53 5.50
C PHE A 398 24.66 -5.52 4.42
N ASP A 399 25.27 -6.67 4.16
CA ASP A 399 26.31 -6.79 3.15
C ASP A 399 25.77 -6.59 1.73
N ARG A 400 24.53 -7.02 1.47
CA ARG A 400 23.82 -6.71 0.23
C ARG A 400 23.57 -5.21 0.08
N MET A 401 23.10 -4.54 1.14
CA MET A 401 22.91 -3.08 1.12
C MET A 401 24.24 -2.35 0.88
N ARG A 402 25.33 -2.81 1.51
CA ARG A 402 26.68 -2.27 1.30
C ARG A 402 27.10 -2.38 -0.15
N HIS A 403 27.04 -3.57 -0.75
CA HIS A 403 27.40 -3.78 -2.15
C HIS A 403 26.51 -2.99 -3.13
N GLU A 404 25.23 -2.84 -2.82
CA GLU A 404 24.34 -2.00 -3.63
C GLU A 404 24.73 -0.51 -3.54
N MET A 405 25.06 0.00 -2.36
CA MET A 405 25.58 1.36 -2.19
C MET A 405 26.90 1.55 -2.96
N GLU A 406 27.83 0.62 -2.86
CA GLU A 406 29.11 0.64 -3.59
C GLU A 406 28.90 0.73 -5.11
N LYS A 407 27.93 -0.02 -5.64
CA LYS A 407 27.56 0.02 -7.06
C LYS A 407 27.10 1.42 -7.49
N TYR A 408 26.27 2.08 -6.68
CA TYR A 408 25.82 3.45 -6.99
C TYR A 408 26.96 4.47 -6.86
N ILE A 409 27.82 4.35 -5.83
CA ILE A 409 29.01 5.22 -5.69
C ILE A 409 29.92 5.08 -6.92
N GLU A 410 30.16 3.85 -7.39
CA GLU A 410 30.95 3.59 -8.59
C GLU A 410 30.31 4.19 -9.86
N GLN A 411 28.98 4.14 -9.97
CA GLN A 411 28.25 4.76 -11.08
C GLN A 411 28.28 6.29 -11.03
N TYR A 412 28.29 6.88 -9.84
CA TYR A 412 28.25 8.33 -9.62
C TYR A 412 29.65 8.92 -9.45
N SER A 413 30.53 8.69 -10.43
CA SER A 413 31.94 9.12 -10.39
C SER A 413 32.19 10.61 -10.13
N THR A 414 31.19 11.48 -10.35
CA THR A 414 31.26 12.92 -10.08
C THR A 414 30.84 13.32 -8.65
N LEU A 415 30.16 12.43 -7.91
CA LEU A 415 29.70 12.68 -6.56
C LEU A 415 30.76 12.24 -5.55
N GLN A 416 31.30 13.18 -4.78
CA GLN A 416 32.24 12.84 -3.73
C GLN A 416 31.50 12.24 -2.54
N VAL A 417 31.77 10.96 -2.22
CA VAL A 417 31.19 10.27 -1.06
C VAL A 417 32.30 9.98 -0.04
N ILE A 418 32.11 10.41 1.21
CA ILE A 418 33.07 10.20 2.30
C ILE A 418 32.38 9.44 3.42
N ASN A 419 33.04 8.41 3.94
CA ASN A 419 32.52 7.64 5.06
C ASN A 419 33.12 8.13 6.38
N THR A 420 32.31 8.60 7.32
CA THR A 420 32.77 9.01 8.66
C THR A 420 32.41 8.02 9.75
N THR A 421 31.77 6.91 9.38
CA THR A 421 31.25 5.89 10.28
C THR A 421 32.37 5.16 11.02
N LYS A 422 32.47 5.35 12.34
CA LYS A 422 33.47 4.70 13.22
C LYS A 422 33.09 3.25 13.51
N GLY A 423 33.94 2.30 13.09
CA GLY A 423 33.73 0.87 13.37
C GLY A 423 32.55 0.26 12.60
N GLY A 424 32.32 0.75 11.38
CA GLY A 424 31.42 0.12 10.41
C GLY A 424 32.20 -0.75 9.41
N ALA A 425 31.49 -1.39 8.49
CA ALA A 425 32.11 -2.03 7.34
C ALA A 425 32.66 -0.99 6.36
N THR A 426 33.79 -1.31 5.74
CA THR A 426 34.38 -0.49 4.67
C THR A 426 33.46 -0.49 3.46
N ILE A 427 33.20 0.70 2.89
CA ILE A 427 32.36 0.90 1.72
C ILE A 427 33.27 1.31 0.56
N LYS A 428 33.43 0.43 -0.43
CA LYS A 428 34.25 0.71 -1.63
C LYS A 428 33.74 1.97 -2.34
N GLY A 429 34.67 2.87 -2.68
CA GLY A 429 34.36 4.16 -3.30
C GLY A 429 34.09 5.31 -2.31
N ALA A 430 33.90 5.01 -1.01
CA ALA A 430 33.76 6.03 0.03
C ALA A 430 34.89 5.92 1.06
N ALA A 431 35.93 6.73 0.89
CA ALA A 431 37.09 6.71 1.77
C ALA A 431 36.71 7.08 3.21
N TYR A 432 37.30 6.39 4.19
CA TYR A 432 37.09 6.71 5.60
C TYR A 432 37.85 7.97 6.00
N LYS A 433 37.15 8.95 6.60
CA LYS A 433 37.74 10.12 7.25
C LYS A 433 36.93 10.47 8.50
N PRO A 434 37.55 10.71 9.67
CA PRO A 434 36.81 11.12 10.87
C PRO A 434 36.03 12.43 10.65
N LEU A 435 34.81 12.53 11.23
CA LEU A 435 33.92 13.67 11.01
C LEU A 435 34.49 14.99 11.57
N ASP A 436 35.16 14.93 12.72
CA ASP A 436 35.85 16.06 13.35
C ASP A 436 36.99 16.63 12.47
N VAL A 437 37.72 15.75 11.77
CA VAL A 437 38.75 16.16 10.81
C VAL A 437 38.10 16.83 9.59
N LEU A 438 36.98 16.31 9.08
CA LEU A 438 36.23 16.98 8.01
C LEU A 438 35.71 18.35 8.42
N ILE A 439 35.17 18.47 9.65
CA ILE A 439 34.69 19.75 10.19
C ILE A 439 35.81 20.78 10.19
N LYS A 440 37.01 20.38 10.59
CA LYS A 440 38.18 21.26 10.67
C LYS A 440 38.72 21.65 9.29
N ASP A 441 38.84 20.69 8.38
CA ASP A 441 39.61 20.88 7.14
C ASP A 441 38.74 21.29 5.94
N GLU A 442 37.47 20.90 5.92
CA GLU A 442 36.63 20.95 4.70
C GLU A 442 35.22 21.55 4.90
N LEU A 443 34.68 21.60 6.13
CA LEU A 443 33.38 22.19 6.43
C LEU A 443 33.54 23.50 7.22
N THR A 444 34.14 24.51 6.59
CA THR A 444 34.56 25.75 7.26
C THR A 444 33.60 26.93 7.07
N GLU A 445 32.69 26.84 6.11
CA GLU A 445 31.76 27.92 5.77
C GLU A 445 30.30 27.52 6.03
N ARG A 446 29.46 28.51 6.36
CA ARG A 446 28.02 28.30 6.49
C ARG A 446 27.41 28.19 5.09
N VAL A 447 26.73 27.08 4.83
CA VAL A 447 26.13 26.74 3.53
C VAL A 447 24.63 26.51 3.60
N VAL A 448 24.09 26.23 4.80
CA VAL A 448 22.68 25.91 5.00
C VAL A 448 21.83 27.18 4.94
N ASP A 449 20.94 27.22 3.96
CA ASP A 449 19.79 28.12 3.93
C ASP A 449 18.70 27.58 4.87
N PRO A 450 18.35 28.25 5.98
CA PRO A 450 17.30 27.80 6.90
C PRO A 450 15.91 27.79 6.25
N ASP A 451 15.69 28.58 5.20
CA ASP A 451 14.40 28.81 4.58
C ASP A 451 14.22 28.01 3.27
N TRP A 452 15.14 27.07 3.00
CA TRP A 452 15.17 26.27 1.76
C TRP A 452 13.85 25.55 1.45
N HIS A 453 13.06 25.27 2.49
CA HIS A 453 11.84 24.49 2.43
C HIS A 453 10.56 25.33 2.36
N HIS A 454 10.67 26.66 2.22
CA HIS A 454 9.50 27.51 2.02
C HIS A 454 9.06 27.51 0.56
N TYR A 455 7.85 27.03 0.31
CA TYR A 455 7.21 27.00 -1.01
C TYR A 455 5.70 27.29 -0.87
N GLY A 456 5.09 27.80 -1.94
CA GLY A 456 3.64 27.96 -2.01
C GLY A 456 2.94 26.63 -2.30
N GLN A 457 1.70 26.48 -1.86
CA GLN A 457 0.88 25.34 -2.27
C GLN A 457 0.67 25.35 -3.79
N THR A 458 0.73 24.17 -4.39
CA THR A 458 0.43 23.95 -5.81
C THR A 458 -0.85 23.14 -5.96
N ASP A 459 -1.76 23.62 -6.81
CA ASP A 459 -2.95 22.88 -7.18
C ASP A 459 -2.64 21.88 -8.31
N PRO A 460 -3.42 20.77 -8.40
CA PRO A 460 -3.33 19.87 -9.55
C PRO A 460 -3.57 20.64 -10.86
N SER A 461 -2.77 20.36 -11.89
CA SER A 461 -2.99 20.98 -13.19
C SER A 461 -4.32 20.56 -13.81
N LEU A 462 -4.90 21.40 -14.68
CA LEU A 462 -6.13 21.07 -15.42
C LEU A 462 -6.04 19.73 -16.15
N ILE A 463 -4.85 19.37 -16.65
CA ILE A 463 -4.60 18.08 -17.32
C ILE A 463 -4.69 16.93 -16.32
N ALA A 464 -4.15 17.08 -15.10
CA ALA A 464 -4.28 16.09 -14.04
C ALA A 464 -5.75 15.85 -13.66
N VAL A 465 -6.55 16.92 -13.55
CA VAL A 465 -8.00 16.86 -13.29
C VAL A 465 -8.72 16.07 -14.39
N GLN A 466 -8.51 16.39 -15.67
CA GLN A 466 -9.12 15.65 -16.78
C GLN A 466 -8.74 14.16 -16.79
N LYS A 467 -7.51 13.84 -16.41
CA LYS A 467 -7.02 12.46 -16.30
C LYS A 467 -7.66 11.72 -15.13
N LEU A 468 -7.94 12.40 -14.01
CA LEU A 468 -8.68 11.85 -12.86
C LEU A 468 -10.13 11.56 -13.22
N GLU A 469 -10.81 12.48 -13.91
CA GLU A 469 -12.17 12.24 -14.44
C GLU A 469 -12.19 11.05 -15.41
N LYS A 470 -11.15 10.91 -16.24
CA LYS A 470 -10.99 9.74 -17.10
C LYS A 470 -10.79 8.46 -16.28
N LEU A 471 -9.96 8.47 -15.23
CA LEU A 471 -9.81 7.31 -14.35
C LEU A 471 -11.17 6.94 -13.72
N GLN A 472 -11.94 7.91 -13.20
CA GLN A 472 -13.27 7.67 -12.63
C GLN A 472 -14.20 6.96 -13.62
N ARG A 473 -14.30 7.46 -14.85
CA ARG A 473 -15.13 6.86 -15.92
C ARG A 473 -14.64 5.47 -16.31
N ASP A 474 -13.33 5.29 -16.44
CA ASP A 474 -12.74 4.03 -16.86
C ASP A 474 -12.84 2.97 -15.76
N THR A 475 -12.77 3.34 -14.48
CA THR A 475 -13.08 2.45 -13.35
C THR A 475 -14.52 1.93 -13.47
N ARG A 476 -15.51 2.80 -13.70
CA ARG A 476 -16.91 2.36 -13.87
C ARG A 476 -17.11 1.49 -15.12
N SER A 477 -16.53 1.86 -16.26
CA SER A 477 -16.69 1.11 -17.51
C SER A 477 -15.93 -0.22 -17.56
N PHE A 478 -15.04 -0.48 -16.59
CA PHE A 478 -14.35 -1.76 -16.47
C PHE A 478 -15.32 -2.94 -16.33
N LEU A 479 -16.39 -2.79 -15.54
CA LEU A 479 -17.39 -3.85 -15.32
C LEU A 479 -18.03 -4.27 -16.64
N GLU A 480 -18.52 -3.30 -17.41
CA GLU A 480 -19.16 -3.54 -18.72
C GLU A 480 -18.20 -4.20 -19.72
N GLN A 481 -16.92 -3.79 -19.70
CA GLN A 481 -15.90 -4.36 -20.58
C GLN A 481 -15.56 -5.81 -20.19
N TYR A 482 -15.46 -6.09 -18.89
CA TYR A 482 -15.24 -7.43 -18.36
C TYR A 482 -16.42 -8.35 -18.70
N GLU A 483 -17.64 -7.91 -18.43
CA GLU A 483 -18.86 -8.67 -18.72
C GLU A 483 -19.02 -8.93 -20.22
N ALA A 484 -18.67 -7.98 -21.09
CA ALA A 484 -18.69 -8.18 -22.53
C ALA A 484 -17.74 -9.31 -22.97
N ILE A 485 -16.54 -9.41 -22.37
CA ILE A 485 -15.59 -10.50 -22.65
C ILE A 485 -16.15 -11.84 -22.12
N MET A 486 -16.65 -11.86 -20.88
CA MET A 486 -17.20 -13.09 -20.29
C MET A 486 -18.44 -13.58 -21.05
N ALA A 487 -19.31 -12.68 -21.49
CA ALA A 487 -20.45 -13.01 -22.35
C ALA A 487 -19.99 -13.55 -23.71
N HIS A 488 -18.90 -13.03 -24.29
CA HIS A 488 -18.29 -13.57 -25.51
C HIS A 488 -17.79 -15.01 -25.33
N PHE A 489 -17.20 -15.33 -24.17
CA PHE A 489 -16.80 -16.68 -23.80
C PHE A 489 -18.02 -17.60 -23.56
N GLN A 490 -19.05 -17.10 -22.90
CA GLN A 490 -20.27 -17.86 -22.57
C GLN A 490 -21.18 -18.14 -23.75
N LYS A 491 -21.23 -17.26 -24.77
CA LYS A 491 -22.04 -17.44 -26.00
C LYS A 491 -21.81 -18.79 -26.70
N LYS A 492 -20.79 -19.56 -26.31
CA LYS A 492 -20.47 -20.87 -26.86
C LYS A 492 -20.08 -21.98 -25.86
N SER A 493 -20.20 -21.80 -24.54
CA SER A 493 -19.70 -22.80 -23.58
C SER A 493 -20.51 -24.12 -23.52
N ALA A 494 -19.76 -25.22 -23.42
CA ALA A 494 -20.11 -26.62 -23.06
C ALA A 494 -20.67 -27.61 -24.10
N SER A 495 -21.15 -27.21 -25.29
CA SER A 495 -21.55 -28.17 -26.34
C SER A 495 -21.62 -27.63 -27.79
N SER A 496 -21.08 -26.43 -28.07
CA SER A 496 -21.28 -25.73 -29.36
C SER A 496 -20.04 -25.52 -30.25
N PHE A 497 -18.85 -25.95 -29.80
CA PHE A 497 -17.61 -25.74 -30.57
C PHE A 497 -17.29 -26.87 -31.55
N ASP A 498 -17.92 -28.04 -31.40
CA ASP A 498 -17.74 -29.15 -32.32
C ASP A 498 -18.47 -28.82 -33.63
N GLY A 499 -17.72 -28.66 -34.72
CA GLY A 499 -18.24 -28.31 -36.05
C GLY A 499 -18.01 -26.86 -36.52
N MET A 500 -17.29 -26.02 -35.75
CA MET A 500 -16.84 -24.72 -36.28
C MET A 500 -15.79 -24.90 -37.38
N ASN A 501 -15.97 -24.20 -38.51
CA ASN A 501 -14.94 -24.13 -39.53
C ASN A 501 -13.88 -23.05 -39.19
N ALA A 502 -12.73 -23.11 -39.87
CA ALA A 502 -11.61 -22.19 -39.62
C ALA A 502 -12.01 -20.70 -39.73
N ASN A 503 -12.89 -20.33 -40.68
CA ASN A 503 -13.35 -18.95 -40.86
C ASN A 503 -14.20 -18.46 -39.67
N GLN A 504 -15.05 -19.33 -39.11
CA GLN A 504 -15.85 -19.00 -37.94
C GLN A 504 -14.97 -18.86 -36.69
N ILE A 505 -13.94 -19.70 -36.55
CA ILE A 505 -12.96 -19.63 -35.46
C ILE A 505 -12.18 -18.31 -35.55
N GLN A 506 -11.68 -17.98 -36.75
CA GLN A 506 -10.96 -16.74 -36.99
C GLN A 506 -11.80 -15.51 -36.61
N LYS A 507 -13.04 -15.42 -37.08
CA LYS A 507 -13.96 -14.32 -36.72
C LYS A 507 -14.23 -14.24 -35.21
N TRP A 508 -14.34 -15.38 -34.53
CA TRP A 508 -14.56 -15.40 -33.09
C TRP A 508 -13.33 -14.85 -32.33
N ILE A 509 -12.12 -15.21 -32.76
CA ILE A 509 -10.86 -14.70 -32.20
C ILE A 509 -10.71 -13.21 -32.47
N GLU A 510 -11.00 -12.73 -33.68
CA GLU A 510 -10.94 -11.30 -34.03
C GLU A 510 -11.90 -10.45 -33.16
N GLN A 511 -13.11 -10.95 -32.91
CA GLN A 511 -14.07 -10.29 -32.01
C GLN A 511 -13.55 -10.25 -30.57
N PHE A 512 -12.94 -11.33 -30.09
CA PHE A 512 -12.31 -11.36 -28.79
C PHE A 512 -11.14 -10.36 -28.69
N ASP A 513 -10.26 -10.33 -29.70
CA ASP A 513 -9.10 -9.44 -29.74
C ASP A 513 -9.52 -7.97 -29.66
N GLU A 514 -10.60 -7.56 -30.34
CA GLU A 514 -11.11 -6.19 -30.25
C GLU A 514 -11.71 -5.86 -28.87
N LEU A 515 -12.43 -6.82 -28.25
CA LEU A 515 -12.91 -6.64 -26.86
C LEU A 515 -11.75 -6.51 -25.87
N PHE A 516 -10.74 -7.39 -25.98
CA PHE A 516 -9.58 -7.38 -25.11
C PHE A 516 -8.69 -6.15 -25.33
N LYS A 517 -8.58 -5.66 -26.57
CA LYS A 517 -7.92 -4.39 -26.90
C LYS A 517 -8.62 -3.19 -26.28
N LYS A 518 -9.95 -3.16 -26.27
CA LYS A 518 -10.72 -2.12 -25.56
C LYS A 518 -10.47 -2.20 -24.04
N PHE A 519 -10.53 -3.40 -23.47
CA PHE A 519 -10.26 -3.67 -22.06
C PHE A 519 -8.85 -3.21 -21.64
N THR A 520 -7.83 -3.51 -22.45
CA THR A 520 -6.44 -3.15 -22.14
C THR A 520 -6.12 -1.65 -22.29
N LYS A 521 -6.94 -0.90 -23.04
CA LYS A 521 -6.86 0.58 -23.16
C LYS A 521 -7.53 1.32 -22.01
N ASN A 522 -8.31 0.63 -21.19
CA ASN A 522 -8.95 1.22 -20.01
C ASN A 522 -7.88 1.73 -19.04
N VAL A 523 -8.03 2.96 -18.53
CA VAL A 523 -7.06 3.58 -17.60
C VAL A 523 -6.98 2.79 -16.29
N MET A 524 -8.11 2.41 -15.70
CA MET A 524 -8.15 1.55 -14.51
C MET A 524 -7.36 0.25 -14.74
N TYR A 525 -7.50 -0.37 -15.91
CA TYR A 525 -6.70 -1.54 -16.24
C TYR A 525 -5.21 -1.18 -16.37
N SER A 526 -4.87 -0.20 -17.19
CA SER A 526 -3.49 0.05 -17.61
C SER A 526 -2.59 0.62 -16.51
N ILE A 527 -3.10 1.46 -15.61
CA ILE A 527 -2.30 2.12 -14.55
C ILE A 527 -2.49 1.50 -13.17
N VAL A 528 -3.58 0.74 -12.94
CA VAL A 528 -3.87 0.10 -11.64
C VAL A 528 -3.79 -1.42 -11.74
N LEU A 529 -4.66 -2.06 -12.52
CA LEU A 529 -4.75 -3.53 -12.50
C LEU A 529 -3.52 -4.21 -13.10
N ARG A 530 -3.07 -3.78 -14.28
CA ARG A 530 -1.95 -4.38 -15.01
C ARG A 530 -0.64 -4.30 -14.22
N PRO A 531 -0.30 -3.19 -13.53
CA PRO A 531 0.85 -3.18 -12.62
C PRO A 531 0.72 -4.19 -11.48
N ILE A 532 -0.45 -4.27 -10.83
CA ILE A 532 -0.69 -5.23 -9.74
C ILE A 532 -0.62 -6.68 -10.23
N THR A 533 -1.12 -6.95 -11.44
CA THR A 533 -1.18 -8.29 -12.04
C THR A 533 -0.02 -8.56 -12.99
N ARG A 534 1.05 -7.74 -12.99
CA ARG A 534 2.12 -7.76 -13.99
C ARG A 534 2.72 -9.15 -14.20
N VAL A 535 3.02 -9.86 -13.13
CA VAL A 535 3.57 -11.23 -13.19
C VAL A 535 2.62 -12.19 -13.93
N PHE A 536 1.32 -12.11 -13.65
CA PHE A 536 0.31 -12.95 -14.31
C PHE A 536 0.07 -12.54 -15.77
N PHE A 537 0.16 -11.24 -16.06
CA PHE A 537 0.08 -10.75 -17.43
C PHE A 537 1.27 -11.22 -18.27
N GLU A 538 2.48 -11.19 -17.71
CA GLU A 538 3.68 -11.72 -18.35
C GLU A 538 3.54 -13.23 -18.65
N GLN A 539 2.97 -14.01 -17.72
CA GLN A 539 2.64 -15.43 -17.95
C GLN A 539 1.63 -15.60 -19.10
N LEU A 540 0.55 -14.82 -19.09
CA LEU A 540 -0.44 -14.82 -20.18
C LEU A 540 0.19 -14.48 -21.54
N GLN A 541 1.15 -13.54 -21.58
CA GLN A 541 1.82 -13.18 -22.82
C GLN A 541 2.63 -14.34 -23.40
N VAL A 542 3.29 -15.12 -22.56
CA VAL A 542 4.02 -16.32 -23.01
C VAL A 542 3.05 -17.37 -23.54
N GLU A 543 1.98 -17.66 -22.82
CA GLU A 543 0.96 -18.60 -23.29
C GLU A 543 0.28 -18.12 -24.58
N THR A 544 0.08 -16.82 -24.73
CA THR A 544 -0.48 -16.24 -25.97
C THR A 544 0.43 -16.48 -27.18
N LYS A 545 1.75 -16.51 -27.02
CA LYS A 545 2.68 -16.84 -28.12
C LYS A 545 2.45 -18.27 -28.61
N SER A 546 2.31 -19.25 -27.72
CA SER A 546 2.06 -20.64 -28.11
C SER A 546 0.68 -20.82 -28.74
N ILE A 547 -0.34 -20.12 -28.22
CA ILE A 547 -1.69 -20.11 -28.80
C ILE A 547 -1.68 -19.56 -30.24
N ARG A 548 -0.90 -18.50 -30.52
CA ARG A 548 -0.88 -17.85 -31.84
C ARG A 548 -0.47 -18.80 -32.96
N VAL A 549 0.50 -19.68 -32.71
CA VAL A 549 1.03 -20.63 -33.70
C VAL A 549 0.17 -21.90 -33.86
N MET A 550 -0.84 -22.09 -33.02
CA MET A 550 -1.79 -23.21 -33.18
C MET A 550 -2.64 -23.03 -34.45
N ASP A 551 -2.96 -24.15 -35.08
CA ASP A 551 -3.93 -24.21 -36.18
C ASP A 551 -5.31 -23.70 -35.76
N LEU A 552 -6.07 -23.15 -36.70
CA LEU A 552 -7.43 -22.62 -36.50
C LEU A 552 -8.45 -23.73 -36.23
N THR A 553 -8.38 -24.28 -35.02
CA THR A 553 -9.16 -25.41 -34.53
C THR A 553 -9.97 -25.01 -33.30
N THR A 554 -10.97 -25.82 -32.97
CA THR A 554 -11.73 -25.70 -31.72
C THR A 554 -10.83 -25.75 -30.48
N GLU A 555 -9.70 -26.46 -30.56
CA GLU A 555 -8.73 -26.52 -29.46
C GLU A 555 -8.06 -25.16 -29.21
N LYS A 556 -7.74 -24.40 -30.27
CA LYS A 556 -7.23 -23.03 -30.14
C LYS A 556 -8.20 -22.13 -29.36
N VAL A 557 -9.50 -22.22 -29.66
CA VAL A 557 -10.54 -21.45 -28.95
C VAL A 557 -10.63 -21.85 -27.48
N LYS A 558 -10.63 -23.15 -27.18
CA LYS A 558 -10.62 -23.66 -25.79
C LYS A 558 -9.41 -23.12 -25.02
N ARG A 559 -8.22 -23.12 -25.65
CA ARG A 559 -7.00 -22.62 -25.03
C ARG A 559 -7.02 -21.11 -24.79
N VAL A 560 -7.57 -20.33 -25.74
CA VAL A 560 -7.82 -18.89 -25.54
C VAL A 560 -8.73 -18.66 -24.32
N ILE A 561 -9.87 -19.34 -24.26
CA ILE A 561 -10.82 -19.17 -23.15
C ILE A 561 -10.15 -19.54 -21.82
N GLN A 562 -9.43 -20.66 -21.77
CA GLN A 562 -8.75 -21.12 -20.56
C GLN A 562 -7.73 -20.09 -20.05
N ALA A 563 -6.79 -19.69 -20.91
CA ALA A 563 -5.70 -18.77 -20.55
C ALA A 563 -6.22 -17.40 -20.11
N TYR A 564 -7.11 -16.81 -20.92
CA TYR A 564 -7.60 -15.46 -20.65
C TYR A 564 -8.61 -15.41 -19.50
N SER A 565 -9.46 -16.43 -19.32
CA SER A 565 -10.40 -16.45 -18.19
C SER A 565 -9.66 -16.50 -16.85
N GLN A 566 -8.55 -17.23 -16.75
CA GLN A 566 -7.72 -17.28 -15.55
C GLN A 566 -7.15 -15.89 -15.21
N TYR A 567 -6.55 -15.22 -16.20
CA TYR A 567 -6.01 -13.87 -16.01
C TYR A 567 -7.10 -12.83 -15.69
N LEU A 568 -8.24 -12.90 -16.38
CA LEU A 568 -9.37 -11.98 -16.17
C LEU A 568 -9.96 -12.14 -14.77
N ALA A 569 -10.07 -13.37 -14.24
CA ALA A 569 -10.52 -13.61 -12.87
C ALA A 569 -9.58 -12.96 -11.84
N ILE A 570 -8.25 -13.00 -12.07
CA ILE A 570 -7.28 -12.30 -11.22
C ILE A 570 -7.51 -10.79 -11.29
N CYS A 571 -7.71 -10.24 -12.50
CA CYS A 571 -8.01 -8.82 -12.68
C CYS A 571 -9.31 -8.40 -11.97
N GLN A 572 -10.35 -9.23 -12.03
CA GLN A 572 -11.62 -9.01 -11.33
C GLN A 572 -11.42 -8.98 -9.81
N ASN A 573 -10.65 -9.92 -9.25
CA ASN A 573 -10.36 -9.94 -7.81
C ASN A 573 -9.60 -8.69 -7.36
N VAL A 574 -8.59 -8.26 -8.12
CA VAL A 574 -7.86 -7.02 -7.82
C VAL A 574 -8.78 -5.79 -7.95
N TYR A 575 -9.63 -5.74 -8.97
CA TYR A 575 -10.61 -4.67 -9.16
C TYR A 575 -11.56 -4.56 -7.96
N LYS A 576 -12.09 -5.70 -7.49
CA LYS A 576 -12.96 -5.79 -6.32
C LYS A 576 -12.36 -5.15 -5.06
N GLU A 577 -11.04 -5.28 -4.88
CA GLU A 577 -10.34 -4.72 -3.73
C GLU A 577 -9.97 -3.24 -3.87
N ILE A 578 -9.62 -2.77 -5.08
CA ILE A 578 -9.01 -1.44 -5.26
C ILE A 578 -10.01 -0.39 -5.77
N ALA A 579 -10.94 -0.76 -6.65
CA ALA A 579 -11.88 0.20 -7.23
C ALA A 579 -12.77 0.91 -6.19
N PRO A 580 -13.24 0.25 -5.11
CA PRO A 580 -13.94 0.94 -4.03
C PRO A 580 -13.13 2.07 -3.38
N VAL A 581 -11.83 1.85 -3.14
CA VAL A 581 -10.91 2.85 -2.56
C VAL A 581 -10.74 4.03 -3.52
N ILE A 582 -10.59 3.74 -4.81
CA ILE A 582 -10.47 4.78 -5.84
C ILE A 582 -11.72 5.67 -5.88
N LEU A 583 -12.90 5.06 -5.93
CA LEU A 583 -14.17 5.78 -6.09
C LEU A 583 -14.65 6.48 -4.81
N SER A 584 -14.29 5.96 -3.63
CA SER A 584 -14.80 6.45 -2.35
C SER A 584 -13.79 7.27 -1.55
N SER A 585 -12.49 7.17 -1.86
CA SER A 585 -11.43 7.84 -1.08
C SER A 585 -10.51 8.67 -1.98
N VAL A 586 -9.96 8.09 -3.05
CA VAL A 586 -8.94 8.77 -3.88
C VAL A 586 -9.55 9.91 -4.70
N ILE A 587 -10.57 9.60 -5.51
CA ILE A 587 -11.18 10.58 -6.42
C ILE A 587 -11.87 11.72 -5.65
N PRO A 588 -12.71 11.46 -4.63
CA PRO A 588 -13.34 12.54 -3.87
C PRO A 588 -12.34 13.49 -3.20
N ASN A 589 -11.18 12.99 -2.78
CA ASN A 589 -10.13 13.83 -2.19
C ASN A 589 -9.34 14.66 -3.21
N LEU A 590 -9.36 14.29 -4.48
CA LEU A 590 -8.59 14.93 -5.56
C LEU A 590 -9.42 15.81 -6.49
N LEU A 591 -10.68 15.44 -6.70
CA LEU A 591 -11.66 16.18 -7.50
C LEU A 591 -12.64 16.93 -6.60
N GLN A 592 -12.21 17.33 -5.39
CA GLN A 592 -12.99 18.27 -4.58
C GLN A 592 -13.25 19.49 -5.47
N ASN A 593 -14.49 19.58 -5.93
CA ASN A 593 -14.97 20.65 -6.77
C ASN A 593 -15.55 21.62 -5.77
N ASP A 594 -15.07 22.87 -5.75
CA ASP A 594 -15.51 23.94 -4.81
C ASP A 594 -17.03 24.21 -4.85
N GLU A 595 -17.76 23.49 -5.68
CA GLU A 595 -19.19 23.52 -5.80
C GLU A 595 -19.95 22.51 -4.93
N TRP A 596 -19.36 21.42 -4.43
CA TRP A 596 -20.09 20.33 -3.78
C TRP A 596 -19.44 19.83 -2.47
N LYS A 597 -20.25 19.84 -1.40
CA LYS A 597 -19.90 19.27 -0.09
C LYS A 597 -20.55 17.90 0.11
N GLU A 598 -19.73 16.90 0.42
CA GLU A 598 -20.18 15.54 0.74
C GLU A 598 -20.61 15.39 2.22
N CYS A 599 -21.76 14.78 2.44
CA CYS A 599 -22.24 14.29 3.73
C CYS A 599 -22.31 12.76 3.69
N VAL A 600 -21.31 12.09 4.26
CA VAL A 600 -21.20 10.62 4.26
C VAL A 600 -22.27 9.97 5.12
N SER A 601 -22.71 8.76 4.76
CA SER A 601 -23.86 8.08 5.41
C SER A 601 -23.70 7.83 6.91
N THR A 602 -22.48 7.83 7.45
CA THR A 602 -22.22 7.66 8.89
C THR A 602 -21.97 8.98 9.64
N SER A 603 -22.17 10.14 9.00
CA SER A 603 -22.02 11.48 9.61
C SER A 603 -23.01 11.78 10.74
N GLY A 604 -24.02 10.94 10.99
CA GLY A 604 -25.05 11.18 12.01
C GLY A 604 -26.15 12.16 11.57
N ILE A 605 -26.02 12.76 10.40
CA ILE A 605 -27.02 13.63 9.76
C ILE A 605 -28.28 12.85 9.39
N PHE A 606 -28.15 11.56 9.06
CA PHE A 606 -29.26 10.79 8.50
C PHE A 606 -30.07 10.06 9.57
N HIS A 607 -31.40 10.13 9.46
CA HIS A 607 -32.33 9.28 10.18
C HIS A 607 -32.75 8.10 9.30
N TYR A 608 -32.53 6.89 9.79
CA TYR A 608 -32.84 5.66 9.08
C TYR A 608 -34.11 5.04 9.66
N GLU A 609 -35.09 4.74 8.81
CA GLU A 609 -36.28 3.99 9.24
C GLU A 609 -36.30 2.60 8.60
N LYS A 610 -36.73 1.62 9.42
CA LYS A 610 -36.68 0.18 9.16
C LYS A 610 -35.25 -0.39 9.24
N ASP A 611 -35.00 -1.56 8.64
CA ASP A 611 -33.77 -2.31 8.84
C ASP A 611 -32.63 -1.72 8.01
N TRP A 612 -31.63 -1.18 8.72
CA TRP A 612 -30.39 -0.64 8.17
C TRP A 612 -29.19 -1.12 8.98
N THR A 613 -28.12 -1.51 8.29
CA THR A 613 -26.90 -2.03 8.94
C THR A 613 -25.66 -1.33 8.41
N LYS A 614 -24.78 -0.89 9.31
CA LYS A 614 -23.47 -0.36 8.89
C LYS A 614 -22.68 -1.48 8.25
N LYS A 615 -22.11 -1.21 7.08
CA LYS A 615 -21.25 -2.12 6.35
C LYS A 615 -19.91 -1.43 6.13
N PRO A 616 -18.83 -1.87 6.80
CA PRO A 616 -17.51 -1.34 6.54
C PRO A 616 -16.91 -2.00 5.29
N PHE A 617 -16.18 -1.22 4.50
CA PHE A 617 -15.24 -1.73 3.52
C PHE A 617 -13.88 -1.84 4.19
N THR A 618 -13.53 -3.06 4.57
CA THR A 618 -12.25 -3.37 5.18
C THR A 618 -11.29 -4.04 4.22
N ARG A 619 -10.00 -3.78 4.41
CA ARG A 619 -8.94 -4.53 3.76
C ARG A 619 -7.92 -4.98 4.79
N GLN A 620 -7.50 -6.23 4.68
CA GLN A 620 -6.42 -6.79 5.48
C GLN A 620 -5.18 -6.93 4.57
N GLU A 621 -4.04 -6.37 4.98
CA GLU A 621 -2.81 -6.47 4.18
C GLU A 621 -2.20 -7.86 4.22
N THR A 622 -2.21 -8.48 5.40
CA THR A 622 -1.70 -9.83 5.65
C THR A 622 -2.64 -10.56 6.59
N ALA A 623 -2.59 -11.88 6.64
CA ALA A 623 -3.42 -12.67 7.58
C ALA A 623 -3.20 -12.29 9.06
N GLU A 624 -2.05 -11.69 9.38
CA GLU A 624 -1.66 -11.28 10.74
C GLU A 624 -1.95 -9.80 11.04
N SER A 625 -2.21 -8.95 10.03
CA SER A 625 -2.48 -7.53 10.24
C SER A 625 -3.95 -7.30 10.60
N LEU A 626 -4.24 -6.26 11.37
CA LEU A 626 -5.63 -5.86 11.60
C LEU A 626 -6.26 -5.35 10.28
N PRO A 627 -7.56 -5.58 10.04
CA PRO A 627 -8.25 -5.03 8.89
C PRO A 627 -8.41 -3.51 9.04
N GLU A 628 -7.98 -2.76 8.03
CA GLU A 628 -8.15 -1.31 7.93
C GLU A 628 -9.49 -0.99 7.27
N ILE A 629 -10.20 0.01 7.80
CA ILE A 629 -11.45 0.51 7.24
C ILE A 629 -11.13 1.69 6.32
N TYR A 630 -11.57 1.62 5.06
CA TYR A 630 -11.37 2.69 4.09
C TYR A 630 -12.63 3.54 3.88
N THR A 631 -13.81 2.92 4.02
CA THR A 631 -15.11 3.60 3.93
C THR A 631 -16.17 2.77 4.63
N ILE A 632 -17.25 3.41 5.09
CA ILE A 632 -18.43 2.75 5.67
C ILE A 632 -19.67 3.25 4.94
N GLY A 633 -20.57 2.32 4.62
CA GLY A 633 -21.92 2.62 4.12
C GLY A 633 -22.98 2.04 5.02
N VAL A 634 -24.25 2.32 4.70
CA VAL A 634 -25.39 1.78 5.43
C VAL A 634 -26.23 0.95 4.46
N GLU A 635 -26.29 -0.36 4.71
CA GLU A 635 -26.95 -1.36 3.87
C GLU A 635 -28.40 -1.59 4.31
N THR A 636 -29.31 -1.69 3.35
CA THR A 636 -30.65 -2.23 3.55
C THR A 636 -31.00 -3.24 2.46
N LYS A 637 -31.85 -4.21 2.82
CA LYS A 637 -32.47 -5.14 1.87
C LYS A 637 -34.00 -5.08 1.87
N GLN A 638 -34.56 -4.04 2.50
CA GLN A 638 -35.98 -3.99 2.82
C GLN A 638 -36.74 -3.00 1.95
N THR A 639 -37.84 -3.44 1.36
CA THR A 639 -38.75 -2.56 0.63
C THR A 639 -39.42 -1.55 1.58
N GLY A 640 -39.46 -0.31 1.13
CA GLY A 640 -39.92 0.89 1.82
C GLY A 640 -38.99 1.36 2.94
N ALA A 641 -37.74 0.89 3.02
CA ALA A 641 -36.75 1.46 3.93
C ALA A 641 -36.46 2.91 3.53
N THR A 642 -36.34 3.81 4.52
CA THR A 642 -36.18 5.24 4.26
C THR A 642 -34.95 5.86 4.93
N VAL A 643 -34.42 6.90 4.29
CA VAL A 643 -33.40 7.81 4.84
C VAL A 643 -33.98 9.22 4.85
N LYS A 644 -34.04 9.86 6.00
CA LYS A 644 -34.60 11.20 6.19
C LYS A 644 -33.54 12.18 6.69
N PHE A 645 -33.55 13.39 6.17
CA PHE A 645 -32.67 14.48 6.56
C PHE A 645 -33.28 15.81 6.09
N THR A 646 -32.76 16.90 6.62
CA THR A 646 -33.13 18.26 6.22
C THR A 646 -31.89 18.94 5.65
N PHE A 647 -32.02 19.83 4.68
CA PHE A 647 -30.88 20.61 4.17
C PHE A 647 -31.29 22.00 3.70
N THR A 648 -30.40 22.98 3.81
CA THR A 648 -30.59 24.32 3.27
C THR A 648 -29.75 24.47 2.02
N GLY A 649 -30.37 24.60 0.84
CA GLY A 649 -29.61 24.60 -0.40
C GLY A 649 -30.42 24.72 -1.68
N THR A 650 -29.74 24.55 -2.80
CA THR A 650 -30.26 24.70 -4.18
C THR A 650 -30.06 23.45 -5.02
N LYS A 651 -29.28 22.49 -4.53
CA LYS A 651 -28.97 21.25 -5.24
C LYS A 651 -28.69 20.10 -4.27
N LEU A 652 -28.94 18.88 -4.73
CA LEU A 652 -28.77 17.65 -3.97
C LEU A 652 -28.44 16.48 -4.91
N ARG A 653 -27.43 15.70 -4.55
CA ARG A 653 -27.10 14.43 -5.21
C ARG A 653 -27.09 13.30 -4.20
N VAL A 654 -27.63 12.15 -4.57
CA VAL A 654 -27.64 10.94 -3.72
C VAL A 654 -26.62 9.93 -4.23
N LEU A 655 -25.80 9.41 -3.31
CA LEU A 655 -24.72 8.46 -3.59
C LEU A 655 -24.98 7.11 -2.93
N GLY A 656 -24.73 6.04 -3.67
CA GLY A 656 -24.82 4.69 -3.13
C GLY A 656 -24.47 3.61 -4.14
N THR A 657 -24.71 2.36 -3.78
CA THR A 657 -24.40 1.20 -4.61
C THR A 657 -25.62 0.28 -4.71
N ASN A 658 -26.02 -0.07 -5.93
CA ASN A 658 -27.08 -1.05 -6.19
C ASN A 658 -26.51 -2.47 -6.33
N HIS A 659 -26.90 -3.36 -5.41
CA HIS A 659 -26.60 -4.80 -5.44
C HIS A 659 -27.82 -5.66 -5.75
N SER A 660 -28.96 -5.05 -6.05
CA SER A 660 -30.22 -5.75 -6.33
C SER A 660 -30.10 -6.55 -7.64
N GLU A 661 -30.72 -7.73 -7.71
CA GLU A 661 -30.74 -8.53 -8.95
C GLU A 661 -31.49 -7.81 -10.08
N ASN A 662 -32.53 -7.06 -9.73
CA ASN A 662 -33.31 -6.24 -10.64
C ASN A 662 -32.94 -4.76 -10.51
N PRO A 663 -33.26 -3.90 -11.50
CA PRO A 663 -33.08 -2.45 -11.39
C PRO A 663 -33.68 -1.89 -10.08
N LEU A 664 -32.86 -1.22 -9.29
CA LEU A 664 -33.29 -0.59 -8.03
C LEU A 664 -34.17 0.62 -8.35
N LYS A 665 -35.30 0.73 -7.67
CA LYS A 665 -36.20 1.89 -7.77
C LYS A 665 -36.17 2.67 -6.47
N LEU A 666 -35.82 3.95 -6.56
CA LEU A 666 -35.72 4.87 -5.44
C LEU A 666 -36.61 6.08 -5.68
N LYS A 667 -37.24 6.55 -4.60
CA LYS A 667 -38.08 7.74 -4.60
C LYS A 667 -37.45 8.78 -3.70
N LEU A 668 -37.18 9.95 -4.24
CA LEU A 668 -36.71 11.13 -3.53
C LEU A 668 -37.88 12.11 -3.40
N THR A 669 -38.28 12.39 -2.17
CA THR A 669 -39.31 13.38 -1.85
C THR A 669 -38.65 14.60 -1.24
N ILE A 670 -38.79 15.77 -1.86
CA ILE A 670 -38.32 17.07 -1.35
C ILE A 670 -39.53 17.99 -1.19
N ASP A 671 -39.78 18.50 0.02
CA ASP A 671 -40.93 19.36 0.33
C ASP A 671 -42.28 18.77 -0.14
N GLY A 672 -42.45 17.45 -0.01
CA GLY A 672 -43.63 16.73 -0.48
C GLY A 672 -43.70 16.47 -1.99
N LYS A 673 -42.76 17.00 -2.79
CA LYS A 673 -42.66 16.72 -4.22
C LYS A 673 -41.83 15.45 -4.48
N GLU A 674 -42.45 14.45 -5.08
CA GLU A 674 -41.81 13.16 -5.35
C GLU A 674 -41.11 13.14 -6.72
N THR A 675 -39.90 12.57 -6.75
CA THR A 675 -39.14 12.25 -7.96
C THR A 675 -38.65 10.82 -7.86
N THR A 676 -38.81 10.02 -8.92
CA THR A 676 -38.37 8.61 -8.93
C THR A 676 -37.16 8.43 -9.84
N ALA A 677 -36.23 7.57 -9.44
CA ALA A 677 -35.12 7.13 -10.28
C ALA A 677 -35.05 5.60 -10.34
N THR A 678 -34.62 5.09 -11.48
CA THR A 678 -34.38 3.65 -11.70
C THR A 678 -32.91 3.43 -12.00
N VAL A 679 -32.21 2.77 -11.08
CA VAL A 679 -30.79 2.46 -11.20
C VAL A 679 -30.66 1.09 -11.84
N ARG A 680 -30.42 1.08 -13.16
CA ARG A 680 -30.38 -0.17 -13.96
C ARG A 680 -29.10 -0.96 -13.79
N GLN A 681 -27.98 -0.28 -13.60
CA GLN A 681 -26.70 -0.93 -13.40
C GLN A 681 -26.68 -1.56 -12.00
N THR A 682 -26.60 -2.88 -11.97
CA THR A 682 -26.41 -3.68 -10.75
C THR A 682 -24.95 -4.09 -10.64
N ILE A 683 -24.45 -4.18 -9.41
CA ILE A 683 -23.08 -4.58 -9.10
C ILE A 683 -23.17 -5.85 -8.27
N ASN A 684 -22.62 -6.95 -8.77
CA ASN A 684 -22.54 -8.17 -7.98
C ASN A 684 -21.46 -7.99 -6.87
N PRO A 685 -21.84 -8.04 -5.57
CA PRO A 685 -20.92 -7.79 -4.47
C PRO A 685 -19.82 -8.86 -4.35
N GLU A 686 -20.10 -10.10 -4.75
CA GLU A 686 -19.12 -11.18 -4.74
C GLU A 686 -18.05 -10.99 -5.82
N GLN A 687 -18.45 -10.51 -6.99
CA GLN A 687 -17.58 -10.33 -8.15
C GLN A 687 -16.82 -9.00 -8.14
N PHE A 688 -17.47 -7.89 -7.77
CA PHE A 688 -16.91 -6.54 -7.93
C PHE A 688 -16.84 -5.74 -6.62
N GLY A 689 -17.23 -6.33 -5.49
CA GLY A 689 -17.15 -5.69 -4.17
C GLY A 689 -18.37 -4.81 -3.84
N SER A 690 -18.42 -4.31 -2.60
CA SER A 690 -19.64 -3.71 -2.03
C SER A 690 -19.70 -2.17 -2.02
N PHE A 691 -18.81 -1.46 -2.72
CA PHE A 691 -18.67 0.00 -2.55
C PHE A 691 -18.29 0.70 -3.87
N GLN A 692 -18.81 0.19 -4.98
CA GLN A 692 -18.64 0.78 -6.30
C GLN A 692 -19.59 1.99 -6.44
N ARG A 693 -19.18 3.13 -5.87
CA ARG A 693 -20.02 4.34 -5.71
C ARG A 693 -20.65 4.81 -7.02
N GLN A 694 -21.99 4.83 -7.05
CA GLN A 694 -22.82 5.34 -8.13
C GLN A 694 -23.52 6.64 -7.72
N GLN A 695 -23.68 7.54 -8.69
CA GLN A 695 -24.60 8.67 -8.59
C GLN A 695 -26.00 8.18 -8.97
N LEU A 696 -26.94 8.24 -8.04
CA LEU A 696 -28.25 7.60 -8.20
C LEU A 696 -29.32 8.57 -8.70
N ILE A 697 -29.33 9.78 -8.13
CA ILE A 697 -30.23 10.87 -8.50
C ILE A 697 -29.54 12.20 -8.20
N GLU A 698 -29.79 13.20 -9.04
CA GLU A 698 -29.34 14.58 -8.86
C GLU A 698 -30.52 15.54 -9.12
N MET A 699 -30.66 16.52 -8.23
CA MET A 699 -31.64 17.58 -8.31
C MET A 699 -30.91 18.91 -8.24
N THR A 700 -31.19 19.80 -9.19
CA THR A 700 -30.64 21.16 -9.24
C THR A 700 -31.76 22.18 -9.42
N GLY A 701 -31.48 23.46 -9.14
CA GLY A 701 -32.46 24.53 -9.30
C GLY A 701 -33.53 24.56 -8.21
N LEU A 702 -33.24 24.00 -7.03
CA LEU A 702 -34.08 24.15 -5.85
C LEU A 702 -34.00 25.60 -5.33
N SER A 703 -35.07 26.08 -4.69
CA SER A 703 -35.08 27.40 -4.05
C SER A 703 -34.12 27.43 -2.87
N LYS A 704 -33.30 28.47 -2.70
CA LYS A 704 -32.38 28.60 -1.55
C LYS A 704 -33.15 28.80 -0.23
N LYS A 705 -33.61 27.70 0.36
CA LYS A 705 -34.31 27.61 1.65
C LYS A 705 -34.01 26.26 2.29
N THR A 706 -34.57 26.03 3.48
CA THR A 706 -34.56 24.72 4.12
C THR A 706 -35.58 23.78 3.47
N HIS A 707 -35.14 22.56 3.22
CA HIS A 707 -35.86 21.50 2.54
C HIS A 707 -35.89 20.23 3.38
N ASP A 708 -37.06 19.58 3.44
CA ASP A 708 -37.18 18.24 4.01
C ASP A 708 -37.05 17.20 2.92
N ALA A 709 -36.09 16.27 3.10
CA ALA A 709 -35.77 15.23 2.13
C ALA A 709 -36.02 13.84 2.70
N THR A 710 -36.64 12.97 1.89
CA THR A 710 -36.79 11.54 2.18
C THR A 710 -36.40 10.72 0.96
N ILE A 711 -35.50 9.76 1.16
CA ILE A 711 -35.13 8.75 0.17
C ILE A 711 -35.82 7.44 0.58
N GLU A 712 -36.65 6.87 -0.29
CA GLU A 712 -37.37 5.61 -0.06
C GLU A 712 -37.01 4.57 -1.12
N MET A 713 -36.62 3.37 -0.69
CA MET A 713 -36.41 2.22 -1.58
C MET A 713 -37.74 1.52 -1.84
N PHE A 714 -38.25 1.50 -3.08
CA PHE A 714 -39.59 0.93 -3.35
C PHE A 714 -39.62 -0.19 -4.39
N SER A 715 -38.46 -0.66 -4.86
CA SER A 715 -38.39 -1.92 -5.62
C SER A 715 -38.63 -3.14 -4.73
N GLU A 716 -39.04 -4.25 -5.34
CA GLU A 716 -39.12 -5.55 -4.68
C GLU A 716 -37.70 -6.06 -4.36
N ASN A 717 -37.50 -6.57 -3.14
CA ASN A 717 -36.23 -7.14 -2.65
C ASN A 717 -35.00 -6.28 -3.00
N PRO A 718 -34.96 -4.99 -2.58
CA PRO A 718 -33.80 -4.15 -2.85
C PRO A 718 -32.57 -4.75 -2.16
N HIS A 719 -31.39 -4.51 -2.69
CA HIS A 719 -30.14 -4.65 -1.96
C HIS A 719 -29.33 -3.40 -2.25
N PHE A 720 -29.30 -2.49 -1.28
CA PHE A 720 -28.80 -1.13 -1.45
C PHE A 720 -27.84 -0.76 -0.35
N ILE A 721 -26.72 -0.12 -0.72
CA ILE A 721 -25.80 0.50 0.23
C ILE A 721 -25.84 2.01 0.01
N PHE A 722 -26.34 2.74 1.00
CA PHE A 722 -26.31 4.19 1.04
C PHE A 722 -24.93 4.68 1.48
N GLN A 723 -24.30 5.54 0.68
CA GLN A 723 -22.96 6.06 0.95
C GLN A 723 -22.96 7.53 1.35
N GLY A 724 -24.04 8.27 1.06
CA GLY A 724 -24.20 9.66 1.49
C GLY A 724 -24.95 10.50 0.47
N ILE A 725 -24.86 11.81 0.66
CA ILE A 725 -25.34 12.83 -0.29
C ILE A 725 -24.24 13.85 -0.58
N GLU A 726 -24.41 14.61 -1.64
CA GLU A 726 -23.69 15.86 -1.87
C GLU A 726 -24.70 17.01 -1.97
N ILE A 727 -24.36 18.15 -1.36
CA ILE A 727 -25.09 19.43 -1.44
C ILE A 727 -24.12 20.52 -1.91
N GLY A 728 -24.56 21.76 -2.13
CA GLY A 728 -23.65 22.85 -2.44
C GLY A 728 -22.58 23.07 -1.35
N GLU A 729 -21.41 23.57 -1.72
CA GLU A 729 -20.29 23.72 -0.77
C GLU A 729 -20.65 24.58 0.46
N GLU A 730 -21.30 25.73 0.19
CA GLU A 730 -21.79 26.70 1.20
C GLU A 730 -23.16 26.32 1.82
N GLU A 731 -23.69 25.14 1.51
CA GLU A 731 -25.02 24.68 1.94
C GLU A 731 -24.90 23.80 3.20
N ARG A 732 -25.97 23.63 3.98
CA ARG A 732 -25.92 22.85 5.25
C ARG A 732 -26.92 21.70 5.25
N ALA A 733 -26.48 20.51 5.66
CA ALA A 733 -27.35 19.38 5.95
C ALA A 733 -27.55 19.23 7.46
N PHE A 734 -28.73 18.77 7.87
CA PHE A 734 -29.16 18.63 9.26
C PHE A 734 -29.79 17.26 9.49
N HIS A 735 -29.64 16.76 10.72
CA HIS A 735 -30.53 15.72 11.17
C HIS A 735 -31.94 16.27 11.42
N ILE A 736 -32.99 15.48 11.17
CA ILE A 736 -34.41 15.85 11.41
C ILE A 736 -34.76 16.18 12.89
N HIS A 737 -33.80 16.04 13.79
CA HIS A 737 -33.92 16.29 15.23
C HIS A 737 -32.81 17.23 15.72
N GLU A 738 -32.03 17.79 14.80
CA GLU A 738 -31.05 18.81 15.11
C GLU A 738 -31.77 20.09 15.52
N VAL A 739 -31.22 20.72 16.56
CA VAL A 739 -31.55 22.08 17.00
C VAL A 739 -30.26 22.88 17.01
N THR A 740 -30.36 24.19 16.76
CA THR A 740 -29.22 25.11 16.80
C THR A 740 -29.15 25.91 18.10
N ASP A 741 -30.25 25.94 18.86
CA ASP A 741 -30.33 26.58 20.16
C ASP A 741 -30.38 25.53 21.29
N ILE A 742 -29.68 25.81 22.39
CA ILE A 742 -29.68 24.97 23.59
C ILE A 742 -31.06 24.94 24.23
N ASP A 743 -31.84 26.01 24.13
CA ASP A 743 -33.16 26.12 24.75
C ASP A 743 -34.17 25.18 24.07
N GLU A 744 -33.98 24.90 22.79
CA GLU A 744 -34.79 23.96 22.00
C GLU A 744 -34.44 22.47 22.27
N LEU A 745 -33.38 22.19 23.05
CA LEU A 745 -33.03 20.81 23.41
C LEU A 745 -34.12 20.18 24.29
N ALA A 746 -34.65 19.06 23.80
CA ALA A 746 -35.50 18.12 24.51
C ALA A 746 -34.97 16.68 24.32
N ILE A 747 -35.38 15.73 25.15
CA ILE A 747 -34.95 14.33 25.05
C ILE A 747 -35.15 13.81 23.61
N GLY A 748 -34.08 13.26 23.02
CA GLY A 748 -34.02 12.77 21.64
C GLY A 748 -33.63 13.81 20.59
N LYS A 749 -33.71 15.11 20.91
CA LYS A 749 -33.11 16.18 20.09
C LYS A 749 -31.60 16.13 20.21
N ARG A 750 -30.93 16.66 19.19
CA ARG A 750 -29.48 16.70 19.13
C ARG A 750 -28.98 18.08 18.76
N ILE A 751 -27.79 18.43 19.22
CA ILE A 751 -27.11 19.68 18.90
C ILE A 751 -25.72 19.34 18.36
N ARG A 752 -25.30 20.05 17.32
CA ARG A 752 -23.96 19.86 16.73
C ARG A 752 -22.90 20.44 17.66
N CYS A 753 -21.73 19.83 17.67
CA CYS A 753 -20.57 20.30 18.42
C CYS A 753 -19.31 19.92 17.66
N HIS A 754 -18.30 20.76 17.68
CA HIS A 754 -16.98 20.47 17.15
C HIS A 754 -16.11 19.81 18.21
N TYR A 755 -15.24 18.89 17.80
CA TYR A 755 -14.19 18.34 18.66
C TYR A 755 -12.85 18.32 17.93
N LYS A 756 -11.83 18.92 18.56
CA LYS A 756 -10.47 18.96 18.03
C LYS A 756 -9.47 18.48 19.08
N GLY A 757 -8.83 17.34 18.84
CA GLY A 757 -7.87 16.73 19.75
C GLY A 757 -6.59 16.29 19.05
N THR A 758 -5.52 16.16 19.85
CA THR A 758 -4.24 15.57 19.41
C THR A 758 -4.04 14.19 20.04
N TYR A 759 -3.16 13.39 19.44
CA TYR A 759 -2.83 12.03 19.88
C TYR A 759 -2.68 11.95 21.40
N ASN A 760 -3.38 11.00 22.00
CA ASN A 760 -3.34 10.72 23.44
C ASN A 760 -3.64 11.93 24.35
N THR A 761 -4.47 12.89 23.91
CA THR A 761 -4.88 14.04 24.73
C THR A 761 -6.36 14.34 24.52
N VAL A 762 -7.07 14.77 25.59
CA VAL A 762 -8.45 15.26 25.43
C VAL A 762 -8.40 16.63 24.76
N GLY A 763 -9.12 16.73 23.66
CA GLY A 763 -9.24 17.91 22.83
C GLY A 763 -10.18 18.97 23.38
N GLU A 764 -10.37 20.00 22.57
CA GLU A 764 -11.30 21.10 22.83
C GLU A 764 -12.63 20.82 22.13
N PHE A 765 -13.72 21.25 22.75
CA PHE A 765 -15.02 21.30 22.08
C PHE A 765 -15.48 22.73 21.89
N THR A 766 -16.01 23.01 20.71
CA THR A 766 -16.42 24.36 20.28
C THR A 766 -17.66 24.29 19.39
N GLY A 767 -18.23 25.43 18.99
CA GLY A 767 -19.26 25.48 17.96
C GLY A 767 -20.58 24.77 18.31
N LEU A 768 -21.04 24.86 19.56
CA LEU A 768 -22.28 24.21 19.98
C LEU A 768 -23.47 24.83 19.22
N GLY A 769 -24.18 24.03 18.42
CA GLY A 769 -25.27 24.45 17.53
C GLY A 769 -24.82 24.91 16.13
N GLU A 770 -23.52 25.06 15.93
CA GLU A 770 -22.93 25.57 14.69
C GLU A 770 -22.37 24.44 13.82
N GLU A 771 -22.30 24.67 12.50
CA GLU A 771 -21.47 23.87 11.60
C GLU A 771 -20.12 24.57 11.48
N THR A 772 -19.07 23.93 11.99
CA THR A 772 -17.73 24.52 12.01
C THR A 772 -16.72 23.69 11.23
N GLY A 773 -17.09 22.46 10.86
CA GLY A 773 -16.24 21.57 10.06
C GLY A 773 -16.99 20.38 9.50
N LYS A 774 -16.24 19.49 8.84
CA LYS A 774 -16.78 18.21 8.37
C LYS A 774 -17.15 17.34 9.56
N HIS A 775 -18.20 16.53 9.44
CA HIS A 775 -18.54 15.59 10.50
C HIS A 775 -17.42 14.56 10.69
N LEU A 776 -17.04 14.29 11.93
CA LEU A 776 -16.23 13.15 12.31
C LEU A 776 -16.94 11.89 11.84
N VAL A 777 -16.27 11.04 11.07
CA VAL A 777 -16.89 9.84 10.47
C VAL A 777 -16.59 8.60 11.31
N GLU A 778 -15.32 8.49 11.74
CA GLU A 778 -14.79 7.46 12.63
C GLU A 778 -13.89 8.14 13.67
N ALA A 779 -13.73 7.51 14.84
CA ALA A 779 -12.76 7.96 15.82
C ALA A 779 -11.34 7.93 15.22
N SER A 780 -10.61 9.03 15.32
CA SER A 780 -9.20 9.11 14.91
C SER A 780 -8.32 9.49 16.12
N PRO A 781 -6.98 9.29 16.02
CA PRO A 781 -6.08 9.68 17.11
C PRO A 781 -5.99 11.21 17.25
N ASN A 782 -6.18 11.92 16.14
CA ASN A 782 -6.12 13.37 16.01
C ASN A 782 -7.41 13.89 15.35
N PRO A 783 -8.56 13.83 16.04
CA PRO A 783 -9.83 14.23 15.46
C PRO A 783 -9.92 15.75 15.33
N ASP A 784 -10.56 16.20 14.25
CA ASP A 784 -10.88 17.60 13.96
C ASP A 784 -12.16 17.60 13.13
N GLY A 785 -13.30 17.87 13.76
CA GLY A 785 -14.58 17.84 13.08
C GLY A 785 -15.81 17.88 13.98
N ASP A 786 -16.96 17.98 13.33
CA ASP A 786 -18.27 18.09 13.96
C ASP A 786 -18.85 16.71 14.34
N PHE A 787 -19.66 16.66 15.39
CA PHE A 787 -20.43 15.47 15.79
C PHE A 787 -21.73 15.91 16.47
N TYR A 788 -22.61 14.97 16.81
CA TYR A 788 -23.84 15.30 17.54
C TYR A 788 -23.74 14.94 19.02
N LEU A 789 -24.23 15.85 19.85
CA LEU A 789 -24.62 15.59 21.22
C LEU A 789 -26.13 15.38 21.27
N ILE A 790 -26.58 14.22 21.73
CA ILE A 790 -27.99 13.86 21.81
C ILE A 790 -28.44 14.03 23.26
N MET A 791 -29.49 14.82 23.50
CA MET A 791 -30.08 14.94 24.82
C MET A 791 -30.78 13.64 25.21
N VAL A 792 -30.37 13.07 26.33
CA VAL A 792 -30.85 11.77 26.82
C VAL A 792 -31.58 11.87 28.15
N ASP A 793 -31.36 12.95 28.92
CA ASP A 793 -31.88 13.08 30.28
C ASP A 793 -31.94 14.57 30.69
N ASP A 794 -32.79 14.87 31.66
CA ASP A 794 -32.96 16.17 32.30
C ASP A 794 -33.20 15.94 33.80
N VAL A 795 -32.20 16.26 34.63
CA VAL A 795 -32.26 16.03 36.08
C VAL A 795 -32.10 17.35 36.81
N ASP A 796 -33.15 17.78 37.49
CA ASP A 796 -33.17 19.03 38.25
C ASP A 796 -32.80 20.26 37.40
N GLY A 797 -33.18 20.24 36.10
CA GLY A 797 -32.87 21.29 35.12
C GLY A 797 -31.50 21.12 34.45
N GLU A 798 -30.67 20.16 34.88
CA GLU A 798 -29.41 19.84 34.21
C GLU A 798 -29.68 18.93 32.98
N LYS A 799 -29.58 19.50 31.77
CA LYS A 799 -29.68 18.72 30.53
C LYS A 799 -28.42 17.86 30.36
N ARG A 800 -28.60 16.57 30.08
CA ARG A 800 -27.49 15.64 29.82
C ARG A 800 -27.50 15.18 28.38
N LEU A 801 -26.36 15.32 27.73
CA LEU A 801 -26.18 14.97 26.34
C LEU A 801 -25.03 13.99 26.17
N ILE A 802 -25.22 12.99 25.31
CA ILE A 802 -24.19 12.02 24.96
C ILE A 802 -23.77 12.21 23.51
N ALA A 803 -22.47 12.13 23.23
CA ALA A 803 -22.00 12.12 21.84
C ALA A 803 -22.61 10.94 21.06
N ASP A 804 -22.96 11.13 19.80
CA ASP A 804 -23.54 10.10 18.93
C ASP A 804 -22.53 9.02 18.51
N ARG A 805 -21.23 9.28 18.73
CA ARG A 805 -20.09 8.43 18.37
C ARG A 805 -18.95 8.51 19.39
N VAL A 806 -17.92 7.69 19.17
CA VAL A 806 -16.61 7.88 19.80
C VAL A 806 -15.92 9.01 19.06
N VAL A 807 -15.50 10.07 19.75
CA VAL A 807 -14.91 11.25 19.11
C VAL A 807 -13.39 11.15 18.95
N GLN A 808 -12.72 10.25 19.69
CA GLN A 808 -11.26 10.04 19.60
C GLN A 808 -10.85 8.62 19.98
N ASN A 809 -9.87 8.03 19.29
CA ASN A 809 -9.22 6.77 19.70
C ASN A 809 -7.74 7.00 20.06
N TYR A 810 -7.03 5.96 20.50
CA TYR A 810 -5.64 6.06 21.00
C TYR A 810 -5.44 7.14 22.07
N ILE A 811 -6.39 7.22 23.01
CA ILE A 811 -6.32 8.10 24.16
C ILE A 811 -6.33 7.27 25.44
N SER A 812 -5.29 7.46 26.26
CA SER A 812 -5.08 6.73 27.50
C SER A 812 -6.01 7.21 28.59
N TRP A 813 -6.27 6.30 29.53
CA TRP A 813 -7.08 6.57 30.69
C TRP A 813 -6.53 7.69 31.56
N LYS A 814 -5.20 7.73 31.71
CA LYS A 814 -4.49 8.75 32.47
C LYS A 814 -4.80 10.14 31.93
N GLU A 815 -4.74 10.31 30.61
CA GLU A 815 -4.94 11.61 29.96
C GLU A 815 -6.41 12.03 30.02
N VAL A 816 -7.36 11.10 29.83
CA VAL A 816 -8.79 11.39 30.01
C VAL A 816 -9.10 11.85 31.44
N ILE A 817 -8.67 11.11 32.47
CA ILE A 817 -8.89 11.50 33.88
C ILE A 817 -8.22 12.84 34.16
N PHE A 818 -6.95 12.99 33.78
CA PHE A 818 -6.20 14.19 34.08
C PHE A 818 -6.88 15.42 33.49
N SER A 819 -7.35 15.31 32.24
CA SER A 819 -8.04 16.38 31.53
C SER A 819 -9.41 16.69 32.14
N LEU A 820 -10.22 15.67 32.46
CA LEU A 820 -11.52 15.88 33.11
C LEU A 820 -11.38 16.45 34.54
N ARG A 821 -10.30 16.13 35.27
CA ARG A 821 -10.05 16.71 36.60
C ARG A 821 -9.52 18.14 36.56
N SER A 822 -8.81 18.52 35.50
CA SER A 822 -8.12 19.82 35.40
C SER A 822 -8.84 20.84 34.51
N LYS A 823 -9.64 20.39 33.54
CA LYS A 823 -10.25 21.19 32.47
C LYS A 823 -11.72 20.82 32.21
N ASN A 824 -12.50 20.59 33.26
CA ASN A 824 -13.88 20.12 33.12
C ASN A 824 -14.87 21.14 32.52
N LYS A 825 -14.42 22.11 31.73
CA LYS A 825 -15.19 23.28 31.34
C LYS A 825 -15.12 23.56 29.83
N LEU A 826 -16.26 23.58 29.16
CA LEU A 826 -16.40 23.99 27.74
C LEU A 826 -16.45 25.53 27.55
N ASN A 827 -15.75 26.29 28.39
CA ASN A 827 -16.12 27.62 28.94
C ASN A 827 -16.80 27.48 30.31
N ASP A 828 -16.86 28.57 31.08
CA ASP A 828 -17.13 28.57 32.53
C ASP A 828 -18.41 27.85 33.02
N HIS A 829 -19.27 27.41 32.11
CA HIS A 829 -20.66 27.02 32.32
C HIS A 829 -21.00 25.56 31.93
N PHE A 830 -20.08 24.78 31.35
CA PHE A 830 -20.40 23.49 30.74
C PHE A 830 -19.52 22.36 31.28
N ASN A 831 -20.08 21.23 31.73
CA ASN A 831 -19.28 20.13 32.29
C ASN A 831 -19.18 18.94 31.32
N ILE A 832 -17.95 18.55 30.96
CA ILE A 832 -17.69 17.29 30.24
C ILE A 832 -17.49 16.15 31.25
N GLY A 833 -17.90 14.95 30.91
CA GLY A 833 -17.76 13.77 31.74
C GLY A 833 -17.81 12.48 30.93
N LEU A 834 -17.93 11.35 31.63
CA LEU A 834 -18.05 10.03 31.03
C LEU A 834 -19.45 9.44 31.31
N PRO A 835 -19.99 8.61 30.41
CA PRO A 835 -21.22 7.87 30.68
C PRO A 835 -21.02 6.91 31.88
N THR A 836 -21.96 6.87 32.82
CA THR A 836 -21.88 5.98 33.99
C THR A 836 -22.97 4.92 33.91
N GLY A 837 -22.60 3.66 33.73
CA GLY A 837 -23.56 2.55 33.71
C GLY A 837 -23.89 2.03 35.13
N ASN A 838 -25.18 1.97 35.45
CA ASN A 838 -25.86 1.15 36.47
C ASN A 838 -25.91 1.52 37.99
N GLN A 839 -27.03 1.07 38.59
CA GLN A 839 -27.77 1.49 39.80
C GLN A 839 -27.15 1.29 41.22
N GLN A 840 -25.90 0.87 41.39
CA GLN A 840 -25.43 0.40 42.72
C GLN A 840 -24.58 1.34 43.58
N PHE A 841 -24.27 2.56 43.13
CA PHE A 841 -23.35 3.45 43.88
C PHE A 841 -23.92 4.86 44.01
N TYR A 842 -24.68 5.08 45.08
CA TYR A 842 -25.44 6.30 45.30
C TYR A 842 -24.61 7.54 45.68
N GLU A 843 -23.31 7.42 46.03
CA GLU A 843 -22.56 8.53 46.65
C GLU A 843 -21.08 8.72 46.21
N LYS A 844 -20.59 8.04 45.17
CA LYS A 844 -19.18 8.20 44.69
C LYS A 844 -19.08 8.97 43.39
N THR A 845 -18.06 9.82 43.25
CA THR A 845 -17.72 10.52 41.98
C THR A 845 -17.34 9.51 40.88
N ASP A 846 -17.45 9.91 39.62
CA ASP A 846 -17.13 9.03 38.47
C ASP A 846 -15.69 8.52 38.48
N CYS A 847 -14.78 9.32 39.05
CA CYS A 847 -13.39 8.96 39.31
C CYS A 847 -13.24 7.84 40.36
N GLU A 848 -13.99 7.89 41.46
CA GLU A 848 -13.91 6.90 42.55
C GLU A 848 -14.57 5.57 42.18
N ARG A 849 -15.56 5.59 41.28
CA ARG A 849 -16.23 4.39 40.74
C ARG A 849 -15.27 3.52 39.90
N LEU A 850 -14.37 4.15 39.16
CA LEU A 850 -13.48 3.48 38.20
C LEU A 850 -12.17 2.98 38.84
N ILE A 851 -11.69 3.64 39.89
CA ILE A 851 -10.55 3.17 40.71
C ILE A 851 -10.87 1.80 41.35
N VAL A 852 -12.13 1.58 41.77
CA VAL A 852 -12.56 0.30 42.35
C VAL A 852 -12.62 -0.83 41.31
N LEU A 853 -12.97 -0.51 40.06
CA LEU A 853 -12.92 -1.46 38.93
C LEU A 853 -11.46 -1.79 38.55
N ASP A 854 -10.55 -0.81 38.61
CA ASP A 854 -9.10 -0.97 38.39
C ASP A 854 -8.47 -1.95 39.40
N GLU A 855 -8.76 -1.79 40.69
CA GLU A 855 -8.25 -2.70 41.74
C GLU A 855 -8.76 -4.14 41.59
N LYS A 856 -10.00 -4.32 41.12
CA LYS A 856 -10.58 -5.65 40.85
C LYS A 856 -9.91 -6.33 39.65
N ASN A 857 -9.51 -5.56 38.64
CA ASN A 857 -8.94 -6.07 37.38
C ASN A 857 -7.43 -6.37 37.47
N LYS A 858 -6.69 -5.71 38.38
CA LYS A 858 -5.29 -6.10 38.71
C LYS A 858 -5.14 -7.57 39.10
N LYS A 859 -6.18 -8.20 39.66
CA LYS A 859 -6.16 -9.59 40.12
C LYS A 859 -6.25 -10.64 39.00
N TYR A 860 -6.72 -10.27 37.81
CA TYR A 860 -6.92 -11.19 36.68
C TYR A 860 -5.88 -11.03 35.56
N ASN A 861 -4.91 -10.13 35.73
CA ASN A 861 -3.93 -9.78 34.73
C ASN A 861 -2.55 -10.36 35.10
N LYS A 862 -2.14 -11.46 34.44
CA LYS A 862 -0.91 -12.21 34.77
C LYS A 862 0.40 -11.41 34.58
N ASN A 863 0.35 -10.25 33.91
CA ASN A 863 1.53 -9.46 33.55
C ASN A 863 1.65 -8.11 34.28
N ASN A 864 0.77 -7.76 35.24
CA ASN A 864 0.75 -6.43 35.89
C ASN A 864 0.65 -5.22 34.93
N ILE A 865 0.28 -5.44 33.65
CA ILE A 865 0.09 -4.36 32.67
C ILE A 865 -1.27 -3.72 32.95
N ILE A 866 -1.30 -2.47 33.39
CA ILE A 866 -2.56 -1.73 33.55
C ILE A 866 -3.12 -1.47 32.15
N TRP A 867 -4.19 -2.17 31.78
CA TRP A 867 -4.91 -1.96 30.53
C TRP A 867 -5.25 -0.45 30.38
N ASN A 868 -4.81 0.20 29.29
CA ASN A 868 -5.03 1.62 28.97
C ASN A 868 -4.45 2.67 29.91
N TYR A 869 -3.47 2.36 30.77
CA TYR A 869 -2.83 3.41 31.57
C TYR A 869 -1.86 4.28 30.76
N ASP A 870 -1.16 3.68 29.79
CA ASP A 870 -0.17 4.32 28.92
C ASP A 870 -0.64 4.35 27.45
N GLY A 871 -0.12 5.30 26.65
CA GLY A 871 -0.67 5.78 25.36
C GLY A 871 -0.85 4.78 24.19
N ASN A 872 -0.59 3.49 24.39
CA ASN A 872 -0.53 2.49 23.31
C ASN A 872 -1.73 1.54 23.23
N SER A 873 -2.83 1.76 23.97
CA SER A 873 -4.00 0.90 23.88
C SER A 873 -5.33 1.67 23.84
N SER A 874 -6.24 1.17 23.00
CA SER A 874 -7.60 1.65 22.81
C SER A 874 -8.58 0.84 23.68
N THR A 875 -9.36 1.50 24.53
CA THR A 875 -10.77 1.15 24.86
C THR A 875 -11.37 2.29 25.72
N TRP A 876 -12.57 2.83 25.45
CA TRP A 876 -13.89 2.40 25.99
C TRP A 876 -15.05 2.63 24.98
N LEU A 877 -16.01 1.69 24.94
CA LEU A 877 -17.20 1.60 24.05
C LEU A 877 -16.95 1.38 22.54
N SER A 878 -17.39 0.22 22.05
CA SER A 878 -17.44 -0.19 20.63
C SER A 878 -18.38 0.70 19.79
N GLU A 879 -17.92 1.27 18.67
CA GLU A 879 -18.81 1.89 17.64
C GLU A 879 -19.58 0.87 16.81
N ILE A 880 -19.17 -0.41 16.84
CA ILE A 880 -19.91 -1.48 16.18
C ILE A 880 -21.15 -1.69 17.05
N ILE A 881 -22.29 -1.14 16.61
CA ILE A 881 -23.66 -1.69 16.72
C ILE A 881 -24.72 -0.56 16.52
N TRP A 882 -25.52 -0.68 15.44
CA TRP A 882 -26.83 -0.07 15.08
C TRP A 882 -26.98 1.42 14.64
N CYS A 883 -27.93 1.63 13.71
CA CYS A 883 -28.15 2.83 12.87
C CYS A 883 -29.38 3.68 13.25
N ASP A 884 -30.19 3.29 14.24
CA ASP A 884 -31.35 4.10 14.66
C ASP A 884 -31.49 4.14 16.20
N ILE A 885 -31.86 5.31 16.71
CA ILE A 885 -31.97 5.64 18.15
C ILE A 885 -33.32 5.19 18.72
N LYS A 886 -34.31 4.83 17.89
CA LYS A 886 -35.61 4.35 18.39
C LYS A 886 -35.51 3.07 19.23
N GLU A 887 -34.43 2.30 19.12
CA GLU A 887 -34.13 1.15 20.00
C GLU A 887 -33.22 1.48 21.19
N ARG A 888 -32.82 2.75 21.40
CA ARG A 888 -31.78 3.16 22.37
C ARG A 888 -32.20 4.16 23.43
N VAL A 889 -33.48 4.20 23.81
CA VAL A 889 -33.91 4.89 25.05
C VAL A 889 -33.60 4.05 26.31
N ASN A 890 -33.05 2.83 26.17
CA ASN A 890 -32.70 1.96 27.30
C ASN A 890 -31.21 1.98 27.72
N PHE A 891 -30.39 2.90 27.19
CA PHE A 891 -29.01 3.07 27.65
C PHE A 891 -28.89 4.38 28.43
N VAL A 892 -28.38 4.24 29.66
CA VAL A 892 -28.24 5.26 30.72
C VAL A 892 -29.48 5.41 31.61
N GLY A 893 -29.76 4.38 32.42
CA GLY A 893 -30.68 4.52 33.54
C GLY A 893 -30.08 5.39 34.66
N PHE A 894 -30.46 6.66 34.74
CA PHE A 894 -30.27 7.48 35.94
C PHE A 894 -31.60 7.61 36.69
N ARG A 895 -31.68 6.86 37.79
CA ARG A 895 -32.71 6.79 38.84
C ARG A 895 -34.09 6.22 38.49
N GLY A 896 -34.48 5.23 39.29
CA GLY A 896 -35.80 4.63 39.30
C GLY A 896 -36.83 5.53 39.96
N GLY A 897 -37.96 5.68 39.28
CA GLY A 897 -39.27 5.91 39.87
C GLY A 897 -40.21 4.89 39.25
N ASN A 898 -40.66 3.93 40.07
CA ASN A 898 -41.68 2.95 39.69
C ASN A 898 -43.01 3.68 39.44
N SER A 899 -43.26 4.14 38.22
CA SER A 899 -44.61 4.31 37.66
C SER A 899 -44.53 4.61 36.17
N GLY A 900 -44.58 3.56 35.34
CA GLY A 900 -45.12 3.75 33.99
C GLY A 900 -44.46 3.06 32.80
N THR A 901 -43.76 1.92 32.93
CA THR A 901 -43.68 0.96 31.81
C THR A 901 -43.55 -0.46 32.36
N LYS A 902 -44.63 -1.23 32.25
CA LYS A 902 -44.63 -2.68 32.49
C LYS A 902 -44.15 -3.35 31.20
N GLU A 903 -42.85 -3.61 31.08
CA GLU A 903 -42.35 -4.76 30.34
C GLU A 903 -40.91 -5.06 30.78
N LYS A 904 -40.74 -6.28 31.26
CA LYS A 904 -39.51 -6.82 31.85
C LYS A 904 -38.57 -7.26 30.73
N GLU A 905 -37.26 -7.13 30.99
CA GLU A 905 -36.10 -7.85 30.39
C GLU A 905 -35.06 -6.95 29.69
N PHE A 906 -34.26 -6.17 30.42
CA PHE A 906 -33.02 -5.61 29.83
C PHE A 906 -31.90 -5.51 30.87
N ASN A 907 -31.08 -6.57 30.94
CA ASN A 907 -29.83 -6.61 31.69
C ASN A 907 -28.65 -6.29 30.76
N THR A 908 -27.71 -5.52 31.32
CA THR A 908 -26.37 -5.16 30.83
C THR A 908 -25.68 -6.20 29.95
N ILE A 909 -25.15 -5.77 28.81
CA ILE A 909 -24.16 -6.53 28.05
C ILE A 909 -22.82 -5.80 28.05
N TYR A 910 -21.89 -6.39 28.78
CA TYR A 910 -20.44 -6.32 28.58
C TYR A 910 -20.14 -7.19 27.34
N ILE A 911 -19.66 -6.62 26.23
CA ILE A 911 -19.23 -7.42 25.08
C ILE A 911 -17.74 -7.71 25.25
N ARG A 912 -17.44 -8.96 25.66
CA ARG A 912 -16.18 -9.62 25.34
C ARG A 912 -16.50 -10.53 24.16
N SER A 913 -15.96 -10.26 22.98
CA SER A 913 -15.72 -11.33 22.01
C SER A 913 -14.22 -11.41 21.79
N GLU A 914 -13.70 -12.63 21.83
CA GLU A 914 -12.27 -12.91 21.71
C GLU A 914 -11.75 -12.73 20.26
N ASP A 915 -12.60 -12.27 19.33
CA ASP A 915 -12.30 -12.10 17.91
C ASP A 915 -12.75 -10.74 17.32
N THR A 916 -13.00 -9.70 18.13
CA THR A 916 -13.35 -8.37 17.61
C THR A 916 -12.14 -7.43 17.46
N VAL A 917 -11.96 -7.05 16.20
CA VAL A 917 -11.18 -5.96 15.61
C VAL A 917 -10.79 -4.83 16.59
N GLY A 918 -9.50 -4.45 16.59
CA GLY A 918 -8.96 -3.31 17.32
C GLY A 918 -9.39 -1.91 16.82
N SER A 919 -10.52 -1.80 16.13
CA SER A 919 -11.09 -0.52 15.69
C SER A 919 -12.36 -0.24 16.50
N HIS A 920 -12.65 1.04 16.74
CA HIS A 920 -13.89 1.55 17.35
C HIS A 920 -13.98 1.63 18.87
N VAL A 921 -12.86 1.83 19.57
CA VAL A 921 -12.92 2.01 21.02
C VAL A 921 -12.11 3.22 21.47
N GLY A 922 -12.70 4.14 22.25
CA GLY A 922 -12.08 5.44 22.51
C GLY A 922 -12.85 6.39 23.45
N PHE A 923 -12.62 7.69 23.36
CA PHE A 923 -13.28 8.70 24.17
C PHE A 923 -14.66 9.05 23.59
N ARG A 924 -15.72 8.84 24.39
CA ARG A 924 -17.10 9.23 24.09
C ARG A 924 -17.64 10.14 25.20
N PRO A 925 -17.73 11.46 24.97
CA PRO A 925 -18.04 12.42 26.01
C PRO A 925 -19.53 12.46 26.37
N LEU A 926 -19.79 12.77 27.63
CA LEU A 926 -21.07 13.22 28.17
C LEU A 926 -20.97 14.72 28.48
N LEU A 927 -21.87 15.54 27.94
CA LEU A 927 -22.00 16.95 28.26
C LEU A 927 -23.13 17.15 29.28
N ARG A 928 -22.89 17.94 30.31
CA ARG A 928 -23.88 18.40 31.29
C ARG A 928 -24.04 19.92 31.16
N LEU A 929 -25.26 20.35 30.85
CA LEU A 929 -25.65 21.75 30.73
C LEU A 929 -26.44 22.13 32.00
N PRO A 930 -25.99 23.09 32.81
CA PRO A 930 -26.77 23.55 33.96
C PRO A 930 -28.07 24.21 33.50
N GLY A 931 -29.15 24.02 34.26
CA GLY A 931 -30.45 24.63 33.98
C GLY A 931 -30.41 26.15 34.12
N GLU A 932 -31.38 26.82 33.47
CA GLU A 932 -31.64 28.27 33.57
C GLU A 932 -31.78 28.68 35.05
N GLY A 933 -30.67 29.07 35.66
CA GLY A 933 -30.59 29.38 37.09
C GLY A 933 -29.19 29.72 37.58
N ILE A 934 -28.14 29.40 36.81
CA ILE A 934 -26.73 29.68 37.18
C ILE A 934 -26.05 30.70 36.23
N LEU A 935 -26.77 31.30 35.28
CA LEU A 935 -26.25 32.34 34.38
C LEU A 935 -26.34 33.78 34.92
N LEU A 936 -26.53 33.95 36.23
CA LEU A 936 -26.45 35.27 36.89
C LEU A 936 -25.69 35.18 38.22
N LYS A 937 -24.36 35.33 38.16
CA LYS A 937 -23.59 36.29 38.97
C LYS A 937 -22.13 36.37 38.57
#